data_AF-A0A0W0EXS0-F1
#
_entry.id   AF-A0A0W0EXS0-F1
#
_cell.length_a   1.000
_cell.length_b   1.000
_cell.length_c   1.000
_cell.angle_alpha   90.00
_cell.angle_beta   90.00
_cell.angle_gamma   90.00
#
_symmetry.space_group_name_H-M   'P 1'
#
loop_
_entity.id
_entity.type
_entity.pdbx_description
1 polymer ?
#
loop_
_entity_poly.entity_id
_entity_poly.type
_entity_poly.pdbx_seq_one_letter_code
_entity_poly.pdbx_strand_id
1 'polypeptide(L)'
;MKCTCAAFFLASSLVGSASAQYFRRLGACPKLGCVFPPDQTEFLPGQLFDIRVEIHAPLNGTEAFNDGKPDENFTFCIQKEDGECSSAAQHFNVSEPEMERWTFSYFEDLFARDEKKSTIVNVASKAYRALSLKEPGNYTAKLSYYGGSETVAHWTVRESAKERVAKNVILFIGDGMTQNMITAARLIAHKSINGKYQTLMQMDQMEALGHQMTHSIDSFITDSANSATALYTGKKSTVNALNVWVDSSANSFDDPKVETIAELFRRRTGGPIGMVSTAFIADATPGTSALCSHTRDRDQYPPIVFEYLNGAEALNSTFAWPTSCEGPDVVFGGGAEQFIPGSGSFNGSDFYKAFQDQGYDVVYNNTGLNSIGNDKKTLGIFSISNMAKWLDRNVYPENLRNQKNSPTGDGTDAVDQPGLKEMTLKAIDILQARSNGEGWFMMSEAASIDKMMHVLDYDRALGELLELDDTIRGTIAHLEEIGELENTLIVVTADHGHGFDVFGGADTKYLAAQSTDRKKRDAIGIYTNSGLSGYTVEADSLPNNDSLVIGAQGPNFPVTWNPRYVYAAGFAANPDHREGYAINTTGPRLPATRGSDGSYEVNPADQPQGFVVNGTLPTSANQGVHSLTDVPVFANGPGHEKFRGVYNSIDIFFKIADALALVPASILRSSLRTLISQLPAARHVFVEHVHRRLKESPPLFTPPSELFNVAKPQYAEFMALTRCIFSSKLAIESLPYLIHLVKGIPDAEVYWKPNDDLENSLERACGDIVQAVQALKESLGTSYPEKQELLQARAYLSDLSNAISACDEYCSSRGLSCPFGRAQLQVQDFLATLEPTVRARRASIFTQLDISIDTASSTSVEQTRLGSLTVPRLFNALAQLIQCGLLATDMADHYGDAELIYGGFRRCMKPEVRERIIAASKWCVFRPLNGPITSRTVLDAVQERAGRLKGRIDLLQFHWNDYNDKGYLPVLVELVKLTKSHPSLVSNIGLCNFDAEHTEEVCEHLLSELGEVGVVSNQIQFSLVDSRPLFKMIPVCEKYGIKLLTYGTFCGGFLSQKWLGVDPPDIYSESAGLTPSQRKYFDVISTWGTWADLQELLKTLTTIAEKHKVDCSNVAARWVLDNPAVGAVIVGTRLGVSSNVYSNLKVFSFQLDAEDLQQIEAAALGERARKVFEMMGDCGSEYRSK
;
A
#
# COMPACT_ATOMS: atom_id res chain seq x y z
N MET A 1 34.81 -67.75 -6.30
CA MET A 1 33.75 -68.68 -5.83
C MET A 1 32.48 -68.37 -6.61
N LYS A 2 31.77 -69.42 -7.04
CA LYS A 2 30.65 -69.49 -8.00
C LYS A 2 29.34 -68.90 -7.40
N CYS A 3 28.34 -68.41 -8.15
CA CYS A 3 27.39 -69.15 -9.02
C CYS A 3 26.45 -68.13 -9.74
N THR A 4 26.41 -68.06 -11.08
CA THR A 4 25.45 -68.66 -12.06
C THR A 4 24.07 -67.98 -12.24
N CYS A 5 23.90 -67.42 -13.45
CA CYS A 5 22.75 -67.37 -14.38
C CYS A 5 21.30 -67.54 -13.88
N ALA A 6 20.40 -66.64 -14.30
CA ALA A 6 19.44 -66.89 -15.40
C ALA A 6 18.60 -65.63 -15.73
N ALA A 7 18.37 -65.43 -17.02
CA ALA A 7 17.65 -64.33 -17.64
C ALA A 7 16.12 -64.51 -17.61
N PHE A 8 15.39 -63.39 -17.66
CA PHE A 8 14.14 -63.31 -18.42
C PHE A 8 14.06 -61.97 -19.15
N PHE A 9 14.01 -62.06 -20.47
CA PHE A 9 13.73 -60.99 -21.41
C PHE A 9 12.29 -60.48 -21.25
N LEU A 10 12.12 -59.16 -21.20
CA LEU A 10 10.97 -58.48 -21.77
C LEU A 10 11.43 -57.08 -22.17
N ALA A 11 11.72 -56.94 -23.46
CA ALA A 11 12.04 -55.69 -24.11
C ALA A 11 10.76 -54.86 -24.23
N SER A 12 10.64 -53.82 -23.40
CA SER A 12 9.86 -52.63 -23.71
C SER A 12 10.86 -51.53 -24.07
N SER A 13 10.90 -51.21 -25.36
CA SER A 13 11.59 -50.06 -25.93
C SER A 13 10.98 -48.78 -25.36
N LEU A 14 11.47 -48.34 -24.21
CA LEU A 14 11.39 -46.96 -23.75
C LEU A 14 12.68 -46.28 -24.20
N VAL A 15 12.72 -45.89 -25.47
CA VAL A 15 13.60 -44.80 -25.90
C VAL A 15 12.99 -43.55 -25.30
N GLY A 16 13.40 -43.22 -24.08
CA GLY A 16 13.20 -41.89 -23.54
C GLY A 16 13.94 -40.93 -24.45
N SER A 17 13.21 -40.14 -25.24
CA SER A 17 13.75 -38.99 -25.94
C SER A 17 14.31 -38.04 -24.88
N ALA A 18 15.62 -38.12 -24.63
CA ALA A 18 16.34 -37.06 -23.95
C ALA A 18 16.34 -35.87 -24.91
N SER A 19 15.28 -35.07 -24.85
CA SER A 19 15.20 -33.81 -25.59
C SER A 19 16.34 -32.93 -25.09
N ALA A 20 17.25 -32.55 -25.99
CA ALA A 20 18.42 -31.77 -25.65
C ALA A 20 17.97 -30.44 -25.03
N GLN A 21 18.43 -30.15 -23.82
CA GLN A 21 17.99 -29.04 -22.97
C GLN A 21 18.27 -27.63 -23.55
N TYR A 22 18.99 -27.56 -24.68
CA TYR A 22 19.55 -26.33 -25.26
C TYR A 22 18.59 -25.56 -26.19
N PHE A 23 17.56 -26.24 -26.72
CA PHE A 23 16.68 -25.68 -27.76
C PHE A 23 15.21 -25.91 -27.39
N ARG A 24 14.71 -25.11 -26.44
CA ARG A 24 13.30 -25.10 -26.08
C ARG A 24 12.55 -24.11 -26.97
N ARG A 25 11.27 -24.39 -27.23
CA ARG A 25 10.38 -23.49 -27.98
C ARG A 25 10.27 -22.11 -27.34
N LEU A 26 9.97 -22.06 -26.05
CA LEU A 26 10.02 -20.88 -25.17
C LEU A 26 10.37 -21.33 -23.75
N GLY A 27 11.13 -20.52 -23.00
CA GLY A 27 11.61 -20.87 -21.66
C GLY A 27 10.52 -21.19 -20.65
N ALA A 28 9.47 -20.37 -20.62
CA ALA A 28 8.34 -20.48 -19.69
C ALA A 28 7.14 -21.29 -20.26
N CYS A 29 7.32 -21.98 -21.41
CA CYS A 29 6.26 -22.78 -22.02
C CYS A 29 6.62 -24.27 -22.15
N PRO A 30 6.39 -25.07 -21.08
CA PRO A 30 6.73 -26.50 -21.07
C PRO A 30 5.73 -27.39 -21.83
N LYS A 31 4.55 -26.88 -22.17
CA LYS A 31 3.45 -27.59 -22.85
C LYS A 31 3.01 -26.83 -24.10
N LEU A 32 2.04 -27.37 -24.84
CA LEU A 32 1.44 -26.66 -25.99
C LEU A 32 0.62 -25.43 -25.56
N GLY A 33 0.04 -25.40 -24.36
CA GLY A 33 -0.57 -24.22 -23.77
C GLY A 33 0.39 -23.50 -22.82
N CYS A 34 0.75 -22.26 -23.13
CA CYS A 34 1.62 -21.40 -22.34
C CYS A 34 0.80 -20.44 -21.46
N VAL A 35 1.22 -20.25 -20.22
CA VAL A 35 0.66 -19.25 -19.30
C VAL A 35 1.81 -18.37 -18.82
N PHE A 36 1.70 -17.08 -19.07
CA PHE A 36 2.55 -16.03 -18.51
C PHE A 36 1.65 -15.19 -17.60
N PRO A 37 1.96 -14.99 -16.31
CA PRO A 37 3.14 -15.47 -15.57
C PRO A 37 3.24 -17.00 -15.46
N PRO A 38 4.46 -17.57 -15.46
CA PRO A 38 4.67 -19.01 -15.37
C PRO A 38 4.28 -19.59 -14.00
N ASP A 39 4.31 -20.92 -13.88
CA ASP A 39 4.11 -21.63 -12.61
C ASP A 39 5.16 -21.22 -11.57
N GLN A 40 4.81 -21.31 -10.27
CA GLN A 40 5.63 -20.91 -9.13
C GLN A 40 6.00 -19.40 -9.12
N THR A 41 5.12 -18.54 -9.65
CA THR A 41 5.35 -17.09 -9.62
C THR A 41 4.83 -16.47 -8.34
N GLU A 42 5.65 -15.63 -7.70
CA GLU A 42 5.32 -14.96 -6.45
C GLU A 42 5.05 -13.47 -6.66
N PHE A 43 4.08 -12.88 -5.96
CA PHE A 43 3.66 -11.48 -6.13
C PHE A 43 3.59 -10.73 -4.81
N LEU A 44 3.71 -9.40 -4.89
CA LEU A 44 3.27 -8.52 -3.81
C LEU A 44 1.80 -8.12 -4.00
N PRO A 45 1.04 -7.93 -2.91
CA PRO A 45 -0.32 -7.39 -2.93
C PRO A 45 -0.41 -6.08 -3.72
N GLY A 46 -1.13 -6.12 -4.84
CA GLY A 46 -1.35 -4.98 -5.71
C GLY A 46 -0.13 -4.57 -6.56
N GLN A 47 0.87 -5.45 -6.73
CA GLN A 47 1.88 -5.34 -7.79
C GLN A 47 1.21 -5.51 -9.14
N LEU A 48 1.55 -4.66 -10.12
CA LEU A 48 1.01 -4.76 -11.46
C LEU A 48 1.77 -5.81 -12.30
N PHE A 49 1.03 -6.56 -13.10
CA PHE A 49 1.57 -7.51 -14.07
C PHE A 49 0.60 -7.74 -15.22
N ASP A 50 1.12 -8.16 -16.37
CA ASP A 50 0.32 -8.64 -17.49
C ASP A 50 0.14 -10.16 -17.42
N ILE A 51 -0.97 -10.65 -17.96
CA ILE A 51 -1.17 -12.07 -18.25
C ILE A 51 -1.21 -12.26 -19.77
N ARG A 52 -0.43 -13.20 -20.29
CA ARG A 52 -0.54 -13.66 -21.68
C ARG A 52 -0.71 -15.17 -21.71
N VAL A 53 -1.63 -15.66 -22.52
CA VAL A 53 -1.83 -17.10 -22.75
C VAL A 53 -1.65 -17.40 -24.22
N GLU A 54 -0.94 -18.47 -24.54
CA GLU A 54 -0.62 -18.86 -25.92
C GLU A 54 -0.92 -20.33 -26.13
N ILE A 55 -1.63 -20.66 -27.22
CA ILE A 55 -1.87 -22.04 -27.65
C ILE A 55 -1.04 -22.30 -28.89
N HIS A 56 -0.07 -23.19 -28.74
CA HIS A 56 0.89 -23.54 -29.78
C HIS A 56 0.46 -24.81 -30.53
N ALA A 57 0.54 -24.74 -31.86
CA ALA A 57 0.34 -25.87 -32.76
C ALA A 57 1.55 -25.99 -33.70
N PRO A 58 2.57 -26.79 -33.34
CA PRO A 58 3.70 -27.07 -34.22
C PRO A 58 3.23 -27.80 -35.49
N LEU A 59 3.66 -27.32 -36.66
CA LEU A 59 3.29 -27.85 -37.97
C LEU A 59 4.15 -29.06 -38.37
N ASN A 60 5.44 -29.02 -38.02
CA ASN A 60 6.44 -30.05 -38.30
C ASN A 60 7.31 -30.28 -37.06
N GLY A 61 8.35 -31.11 -37.19
CA GLY A 61 9.22 -31.44 -36.06
C GLY A 61 8.69 -32.58 -35.17
N THR A 62 9.37 -32.83 -34.06
CA THR A 62 9.04 -33.92 -33.14
C THR A 62 7.78 -33.66 -32.31
N GLU A 63 7.36 -32.39 -32.18
CA GLU A 63 6.15 -31.96 -31.47
C GLU A 63 4.96 -31.62 -32.40
N ALA A 64 5.00 -32.04 -33.67
CA ALA A 64 3.92 -31.75 -34.62
C ALA A 64 2.54 -32.16 -34.08
N PHE A 65 1.58 -31.23 -34.07
CA PHE A 65 0.28 -31.42 -33.43
C PHE A 65 -0.87 -30.73 -34.18
N ASN A 66 -2.03 -31.38 -34.24
CA ASN A 66 -3.28 -30.86 -34.81
C ASN A 66 -3.15 -30.20 -36.21
N ASP A 67 -2.31 -30.76 -37.08
CA ASP A 67 -2.00 -30.22 -38.42
C ASP A 67 -1.57 -28.73 -38.41
N GLY A 68 -0.95 -28.29 -37.31
CA GLY A 68 -0.53 -26.89 -37.12
C GLY A 68 -1.68 -25.91 -36.87
N LYS A 69 -2.89 -26.37 -36.50
CA LYS A 69 -4.02 -25.48 -36.17
C LYS A 69 -4.11 -25.23 -34.66
N PRO A 70 -3.91 -23.99 -34.18
CA PRO A 70 -4.10 -23.67 -32.77
C PRO A 70 -5.58 -23.74 -32.38
N ASP A 71 -5.87 -24.10 -31.12
CA ASP A 71 -7.24 -24.00 -30.58
C ASP A 71 -7.55 -22.53 -30.28
N GLU A 72 -8.65 -22.02 -30.81
CA GLU A 72 -9.12 -20.64 -30.58
C GLU A 72 -10.21 -20.58 -29.51
N ASN A 73 -10.78 -21.72 -29.11
CA ASN A 73 -11.87 -21.82 -28.12
C ASN A 73 -11.36 -22.21 -26.72
N PHE A 74 -10.08 -21.94 -26.42
CA PHE A 74 -9.52 -22.21 -25.11
C PHE A 74 -10.16 -21.33 -24.03
N THR A 75 -10.17 -21.84 -22.79
CA THR A 75 -10.70 -21.13 -21.61
C THR A 75 -9.57 -20.89 -20.61
N PHE A 76 -9.59 -19.72 -19.97
CA PHE A 76 -8.63 -19.34 -18.95
C PHE A 76 -9.35 -18.80 -17.72
N CYS A 77 -9.12 -19.43 -16.56
CA CYS A 77 -9.75 -19.05 -15.31
C CYS A 77 -8.74 -18.93 -14.16
N ILE A 78 -9.04 -18.02 -13.24
CA ILE A 78 -8.28 -17.76 -12.02
C ILE A 78 -9.12 -18.25 -10.83
N GLN A 79 -8.47 -19.01 -9.97
CA GLN A 79 -9.03 -19.55 -8.74
C GLN A 79 -8.16 -19.10 -7.55
N LYS A 80 -8.78 -18.58 -6.49
CA LYS A 80 -8.10 -18.30 -5.22
C LYS A 80 -8.39 -19.44 -4.25
N GLU A 81 -7.34 -20.07 -3.72
CA GLU A 81 -7.45 -21.22 -2.80
C GLU A 81 -8.47 -22.26 -3.28
N ASP A 82 -9.41 -22.68 -2.41
CA ASP A 82 -10.49 -23.63 -2.73
C ASP A 82 -11.75 -22.96 -3.31
N GLY A 83 -11.66 -21.70 -3.74
CA GLY A 83 -12.78 -20.94 -4.32
C GLY A 83 -13.22 -21.42 -5.71
N GLU A 84 -14.23 -20.77 -6.28
CA GLU A 84 -14.68 -21.07 -7.66
C GLU A 84 -13.71 -20.51 -8.71
N CYS A 85 -13.51 -21.23 -9.83
CA CYS A 85 -12.70 -20.74 -10.94
C CYS A 85 -13.51 -19.74 -11.77
N SER A 86 -13.12 -18.47 -11.72
CA SER A 86 -13.74 -17.37 -12.47
C SER A 86 -12.91 -17.04 -13.70
N SER A 87 -13.52 -16.64 -14.83
CA SER A 87 -12.72 -16.24 -16.00
C SER A 87 -11.82 -15.06 -15.65
N ALA A 88 -10.63 -14.93 -16.28
CA ALA A 88 -9.72 -13.82 -15.95
C ALA A 88 -10.38 -12.44 -16.13
N ALA A 89 -11.17 -12.26 -17.20
CA ALA A 89 -11.95 -11.04 -17.42
C ALA A 89 -12.92 -10.73 -16.25
N GLN A 90 -13.62 -11.74 -15.74
CA GLN A 90 -14.52 -11.60 -14.59
C GLN A 90 -13.75 -11.33 -13.30
N HIS A 91 -12.67 -12.07 -13.06
CA HIS A 91 -11.86 -11.98 -11.84
C HIS A 91 -11.26 -10.59 -11.65
N PHE A 92 -10.71 -10.02 -12.73
CA PHE A 92 -10.07 -8.71 -12.70
C PHE A 92 -11.00 -7.55 -13.07
N ASN A 93 -12.26 -7.85 -13.42
CA ASN A 93 -13.24 -6.87 -13.91
C ASN A 93 -12.72 -6.07 -15.12
N VAL A 94 -12.19 -6.77 -16.12
CA VAL A 94 -11.68 -6.21 -17.38
C VAL A 94 -12.42 -6.79 -18.58
N SER A 95 -12.39 -6.11 -19.73
CA SER A 95 -12.95 -6.64 -20.96
C SER A 95 -12.12 -7.81 -21.49
N GLU A 96 -12.79 -8.81 -22.06
CA GLU A 96 -12.12 -9.92 -22.73
C GLU A 96 -11.29 -9.39 -23.93
N PRO A 97 -9.98 -9.70 -24.01
CA PRO A 97 -9.12 -9.22 -25.09
C PRO A 97 -9.39 -9.92 -26.42
N GLU A 98 -9.05 -9.25 -27.52
CA GLU A 98 -9.15 -9.83 -28.86
C GLU A 98 -8.17 -10.99 -29.07
N MET A 99 -8.51 -11.89 -30.00
CA MET A 99 -7.71 -13.06 -30.35
C MET A 99 -6.58 -12.68 -31.31
N GLU A 100 -5.34 -12.85 -30.87
CA GLU A 100 -4.14 -12.63 -31.66
C GLU A 100 -3.65 -13.93 -32.32
N ARG A 101 -3.06 -13.82 -33.52
CA ARG A 101 -2.56 -14.97 -34.29
C ARG A 101 -1.24 -14.65 -34.99
N TRP A 102 -0.27 -15.53 -34.88
CA TRP A 102 1.00 -15.43 -35.62
C TRP A 102 1.67 -16.80 -35.76
N THR A 103 2.81 -16.80 -36.44
CA THR A 103 3.65 -17.97 -36.66
C THR A 103 5.09 -17.61 -36.33
N PHE A 104 5.79 -18.51 -35.65
CA PHE A 104 7.23 -18.39 -35.40
C PHE A 104 7.94 -19.72 -35.69
N SER A 105 9.27 -19.71 -35.65
CA SER A 105 10.06 -20.93 -35.82
C SER A 105 11.23 -21.02 -34.85
N TYR A 106 11.64 -22.25 -34.55
CA TYR A 106 12.83 -22.55 -33.75
C TYR A 106 13.51 -23.81 -34.26
N PHE A 107 14.76 -24.05 -33.85
CA PHE A 107 15.47 -25.30 -34.12
C PHE A 107 15.32 -26.21 -32.91
N GLU A 108 15.06 -27.52 -33.08
CA GLU A 108 14.86 -28.46 -31.96
C GLU A 108 16.16 -28.94 -31.31
N ASP A 109 17.24 -28.98 -32.08
CA ASP A 109 18.55 -29.35 -31.60
C ASP A 109 19.67 -28.79 -32.51
N LEU A 110 20.91 -29.08 -32.16
CA LEU A 110 22.09 -28.68 -32.94
C LEU A 110 22.11 -29.31 -34.33
N PHE A 111 21.64 -30.55 -34.50
CA PHE A 111 21.61 -31.22 -35.79
C PHE A 111 20.58 -30.55 -36.71
N ALA A 112 19.40 -30.21 -36.19
CA ALA A 112 18.37 -29.46 -36.89
C ALA A 112 18.87 -28.07 -37.30
N ARG A 113 19.63 -27.39 -36.43
CA ARG A 113 20.27 -26.09 -36.76
C ARG A 113 21.30 -26.24 -37.87
N ASP A 114 22.19 -27.23 -37.79
CA ASP A 114 23.23 -27.48 -38.80
C ASP A 114 22.63 -27.89 -40.15
N GLU A 115 21.54 -28.68 -40.13
CA GLU A 115 20.76 -29.05 -41.30
C GLU A 115 19.81 -27.94 -41.78
N LYS A 116 19.72 -26.82 -41.05
CA LYS A 116 18.80 -25.68 -41.28
C LYS A 116 17.32 -26.12 -41.35
N LYS A 117 16.95 -27.14 -40.58
CA LYS A 117 15.58 -27.65 -40.43
C LYS A 117 14.91 -27.02 -39.21
N SER A 118 14.23 -25.90 -39.41
CA SER A 118 13.44 -25.27 -38.34
C SER A 118 12.05 -25.90 -38.20
N THR A 119 11.57 -26.01 -36.97
CA THR A 119 10.18 -26.31 -36.63
C THR A 119 9.35 -25.04 -36.65
N ILE A 120 8.23 -25.05 -37.37
CA ILE A 120 7.28 -23.93 -37.51
C ILE A 120 6.13 -24.15 -36.51
N VAL A 121 5.75 -23.11 -35.78
CA VAL A 121 4.70 -23.15 -34.77
C VAL A 121 3.68 -22.04 -35.04
N ASN A 122 2.41 -22.42 -35.18
CA ASN A 122 1.30 -21.48 -35.26
C ASN A 122 0.72 -21.24 -33.86
N VAL A 123 0.34 -20.00 -33.58
CA VAL A 123 -0.06 -19.55 -32.24
C VAL A 123 -1.41 -18.83 -32.28
N ALA A 124 -2.26 -19.13 -31.30
CA ALA A 124 -3.42 -18.32 -30.94
C ALA A 124 -3.23 -17.79 -29.51
N SER A 125 -3.50 -16.51 -29.26
CA SER A 125 -3.19 -15.87 -27.98
C SER A 125 -4.19 -14.82 -27.54
N LYS A 126 -4.24 -14.60 -26.22
CA LYS A 126 -4.92 -13.50 -25.55
C LYS A 126 -3.98 -12.87 -24.52
N ALA A 127 -3.97 -11.54 -24.47
CA ALA A 127 -3.20 -10.77 -23.50
C ALA A 127 -4.11 -9.87 -22.66
N TYR A 128 -4.01 -9.98 -21.33
CA TYR A 128 -4.66 -9.13 -20.36
C TYR A 128 -3.61 -8.20 -19.75
N ARG A 129 -3.88 -6.89 -19.78
CA ARG A 129 -2.88 -5.88 -19.42
C ARG A 129 -3.14 -5.26 -18.05
N ALA A 130 -2.06 -4.91 -17.35
CA ALA A 130 -2.07 -4.09 -16.12
C ALA A 130 -2.99 -4.62 -15.00
N LEU A 131 -2.88 -5.92 -14.73
CA LEU A 131 -3.68 -6.60 -13.71
C LEU A 131 -3.00 -6.55 -12.34
N SER A 132 -3.75 -6.82 -11.27
CA SER A 132 -3.19 -6.89 -9.92
C SER A 132 -3.96 -7.84 -9.00
N LEU A 133 -3.22 -8.59 -8.18
CA LEU A 133 -3.78 -9.45 -7.13
C LEU A 133 -3.67 -8.72 -5.79
N LYS A 134 -4.80 -8.33 -5.20
CA LYS A 134 -4.84 -7.47 -4.01
C LYS A 134 -4.76 -8.22 -2.69
N GLU A 135 -5.24 -9.45 -2.67
CA GLU A 135 -5.34 -10.23 -1.44
C GLU A 135 -4.19 -11.25 -1.37
N PRO A 136 -3.46 -11.33 -0.23
CA PRO A 136 -2.50 -12.40 0.01
C PRO A 136 -3.17 -13.78 -0.09
N GLY A 137 -2.39 -14.80 -0.45
CA GLY A 137 -2.84 -16.18 -0.57
C GLY A 137 -2.35 -16.87 -1.84
N ASN A 138 -2.80 -18.11 -2.01
CA ASN A 138 -2.45 -18.92 -3.17
C ASN A 138 -3.52 -18.81 -4.26
N TYR A 139 -3.07 -18.58 -5.49
CA TYR A 139 -3.89 -18.48 -6.68
C TYR A 139 -3.48 -19.57 -7.66
N THR A 140 -4.44 -20.08 -8.41
CA THR A 140 -4.24 -21.07 -9.46
C THR A 140 -4.81 -20.51 -10.75
N ALA A 141 -3.97 -20.39 -11.77
CA ALA A 141 -4.33 -20.01 -13.12
C ALA A 141 -4.42 -21.27 -14.00
N LYS A 142 -5.62 -21.56 -14.51
CA LYS A 142 -5.92 -22.77 -15.29
C LYS A 142 -6.26 -22.42 -16.72
N LEU A 143 -5.49 -22.95 -17.65
CA LEU A 143 -5.69 -22.85 -19.10
C LEU A 143 -6.14 -24.21 -19.64
N SER A 144 -7.36 -24.31 -20.15
CA SER A 144 -7.91 -25.51 -20.76
C SER A 144 -8.02 -25.35 -22.28
N TYR A 145 -7.54 -26.33 -23.03
CA TYR A 145 -7.42 -26.27 -24.49
C TYR A 145 -7.49 -27.66 -25.14
N TYR A 146 -7.75 -27.72 -26.45
CA TYR A 146 -7.95 -28.95 -27.25
C TYR A 146 -8.95 -29.96 -26.64
N GLY A 147 -9.98 -29.48 -25.94
CA GLY A 147 -11.06 -30.31 -25.41
C GLY A 147 -10.66 -31.33 -24.33
N GLY A 148 -9.49 -31.17 -23.70
CA GLY A 148 -9.04 -32.05 -22.62
C GLY A 148 -7.60 -31.86 -22.12
N SER A 149 -6.83 -30.94 -22.72
CA SER A 149 -5.49 -30.57 -22.23
C SER A 149 -5.57 -29.40 -21.27
N GLU A 150 -4.68 -29.41 -20.26
CA GLU A 150 -4.64 -28.35 -19.25
C GLU A 150 -3.19 -27.95 -18.90
N THR A 151 -3.00 -26.64 -18.78
CA THR A 151 -1.82 -26.02 -18.18
C THR A 151 -2.26 -25.29 -16.92
N VAL A 152 -1.62 -25.60 -15.80
CA VAL A 152 -1.91 -25.01 -14.49
C VAL A 152 -0.67 -24.29 -14.00
N ALA A 153 -0.82 -23.04 -13.59
CA ALA A 153 0.21 -22.24 -12.93
C ALA A 153 -0.25 -21.85 -11.54
N HIS A 154 0.59 -22.12 -10.54
CA HIS A 154 0.38 -21.77 -9.14
C HIS A 154 1.11 -20.46 -8.86
N TRP A 155 0.39 -19.49 -8.32
CA TRP A 155 0.91 -18.19 -7.96
C TRP A 155 0.71 -17.95 -6.47
N THR A 156 1.68 -17.32 -5.82
CA THR A 156 1.60 -16.99 -4.39
C THR A 156 1.70 -15.49 -4.21
N VAL A 157 0.70 -14.87 -3.59
CA VAL A 157 0.77 -13.46 -3.19
C VAL A 157 1.26 -13.41 -1.75
N ARG A 158 2.50 -12.95 -1.54
CA ARG A 158 3.14 -12.89 -0.21
C ARG A 158 2.43 -11.87 0.69
N GLU A 159 2.36 -12.14 1.99
CA GLU A 159 1.91 -11.13 2.95
C GLU A 159 2.97 -10.02 3.03
N SER A 160 2.54 -8.76 2.92
CA SER A 160 3.45 -7.62 3.03
C SER A 160 3.76 -7.28 4.48
N ALA A 161 5.01 -6.85 4.74
CA ALA A 161 5.37 -6.27 6.03
C ALA A 161 4.48 -5.06 6.39
N LYS A 162 3.94 -5.03 7.61
CA LYS A 162 2.96 -4.02 8.07
C LYS A 162 3.59 -2.71 8.51
N GLU A 163 4.89 -2.71 8.80
CA GLU A 163 5.62 -1.58 9.35
C GLU A 163 6.83 -1.25 8.46
N ARG A 164 6.96 0.03 8.10
CA ARG A 164 8.12 0.53 7.36
C ARG A 164 9.29 0.63 8.32
N VAL A 165 10.34 -0.12 8.07
CA VAL A 165 11.57 -0.10 8.87
C VAL A 165 12.67 0.75 8.22
N ALA A 166 12.68 0.85 6.88
CA ALA A 166 13.60 1.70 6.14
C ALA A 166 12.83 2.84 5.43
N LYS A 167 13.36 4.05 5.54
CA LYS A 167 12.88 5.21 4.79
C LYS A 167 13.54 5.25 3.41
N ASN A 168 14.85 5.05 3.36
CA ASN A 168 15.61 5.10 2.12
C ASN A 168 16.20 3.72 1.80
N VAL A 169 16.42 3.45 0.51
CA VAL A 169 17.11 2.24 0.06
C VAL A 169 18.15 2.62 -0.98
N ILE A 170 19.37 2.12 -0.79
CA ILE A 170 20.41 2.13 -1.81
C ILE A 170 20.83 0.70 -2.14
N LEU A 171 20.69 0.35 -3.42
CA LEU A 171 21.12 -0.93 -3.97
C LEU A 171 22.40 -0.73 -4.77
N PHE A 172 23.50 -1.27 -4.28
CA PHE A 172 24.77 -1.35 -4.99
C PHE A 172 24.84 -2.65 -5.79
N ILE A 173 25.17 -2.54 -7.08
CA ILE A 173 25.37 -3.69 -7.97
C ILE A 173 26.81 -3.67 -8.50
N GLY A 174 27.60 -4.67 -8.11
CA GLY A 174 28.86 -4.97 -8.78
C GLY A 174 28.61 -5.98 -9.90
N ASP A 175 28.42 -5.50 -11.12
CA ASP A 175 28.09 -6.37 -12.28
C ASP A 175 29.18 -7.44 -12.46
N GLY A 176 28.79 -8.71 -12.51
CA GLY A 176 29.73 -9.83 -12.64
C GLY A 176 30.60 -10.14 -11.42
N MET A 177 30.38 -9.49 -10.27
CA MET A 177 31.20 -9.62 -9.06
C MET A 177 31.00 -10.96 -8.33
N THR A 178 32.09 -11.71 -8.12
CA THR A 178 32.07 -12.96 -7.33
C THR A 178 32.82 -12.85 -6.01
N GLN A 179 32.55 -13.80 -5.10
CA GLN A 179 33.27 -13.92 -3.83
C GLN A 179 34.79 -14.09 -4.00
N ASN A 180 35.21 -14.76 -5.07
CA ASN A 180 36.63 -14.94 -5.39
C ASN A 180 37.29 -13.61 -5.77
N MET A 181 36.58 -12.76 -6.52
CA MET A 181 37.04 -11.42 -6.87
C MET A 181 37.17 -10.53 -5.65
N ILE A 182 36.18 -10.55 -4.73
CA ILE A 182 36.26 -9.81 -3.47
C ILE A 182 37.47 -10.25 -2.67
N THR A 183 37.75 -11.56 -2.62
CA THR A 183 38.92 -12.08 -1.92
C THR A 183 40.23 -11.65 -2.58
N ALA A 184 40.30 -11.62 -3.91
CA ALA A 184 41.46 -11.12 -4.65
C ALA A 184 41.66 -9.61 -4.46
N ALA A 185 40.59 -8.81 -4.55
CA ALA A 185 40.62 -7.37 -4.31
C ALA A 185 41.09 -7.04 -2.88
N ARG A 186 40.58 -7.78 -1.89
CA ARG A 186 41.03 -7.66 -0.50
C ARG A 186 42.54 -7.89 -0.38
N LEU A 187 43.09 -8.91 -1.03
CA LEU A 187 44.51 -9.23 -0.88
C LEU A 187 45.46 -8.30 -1.66
N ILE A 188 45.00 -7.65 -2.75
CA ILE A 188 45.83 -6.64 -3.45
C ILE A 188 45.90 -5.31 -2.68
N ALA A 189 44.80 -4.93 -2.01
CA ALA A 189 44.69 -3.65 -1.31
C ALA A 189 45.03 -3.74 0.20
N HIS A 190 44.66 -4.83 0.86
CA HIS A 190 44.80 -5.00 2.31
C HIS A 190 45.90 -6.01 2.64
N LYS A 191 46.95 -5.52 3.30
CA LYS A 191 48.10 -6.37 3.66
C LYS A 191 47.73 -7.43 4.70
N SER A 192 48.32 -8.62 4.54
CA SER A 192 48.42 -9.63 5.60
C SER A 192 49.83 -9.67 6.18
N ILE A 193 49.94 -9.80 7.51
CA ILE A 193 51.21 -9.97 8.24
C ILE A 193 51.16 -11.33 8.92
N ASN A 194 52.11 -12.21 8.61
CA ASN A 194 52.13 -13.59 9.09
C ASN A 194 50.80 -14.34 8.81
N GLY A 195 50.16 -14.05 7.66
CA GLY A 195 48.87 -14.64 7.27
C GLY A 195 47.64 -14.03 7.95
N LYS A 196 47.80 -13.00 8.80
CA LYS A 196 46.68 -12.29 9.43
C LYS A 196 46.38 -10.97 8.71
N TYR A 197 45.14 -10.78 8.28
CA TYR A 197 44.66 -9.51 7.72
C TYR A 197 44.80 -8.37 8.73
N GLN A 198 45.31 -7.23 8.28
CA GLN A 198 45.46 -6.03 9.12
C GLN A 198 44.26 -5.09 9.05
N THR A 199 43.60 -5.04 7.90
CA THR A 199 42.40 -4.24 7.64
C THR A 199 41.42 -5.04 6.78
N LEU A 200 40.17 -4.60 6.74
CA LEU A 200 39.08 -5.24 6.00
C LEU A 200 38.49 -4.25 4.98
N MET A 201 37.87 -4.79 3.92
CA MET A 201 37.06 -4.00 3.01
C MET A 201 35.82 -3.46 3.73
N GLN A 202 35.15 -2.44 3.19
CA GLN A 202 33.90 -1.94 3.76
C GLN A 202 32.79 -2.99 3.65
N MET A 203 32.72 -3.72 2.54
CA MET A 203 31.76 -4.82 2.37
C MET A 203 31.90 -5.89 3.47
N ASP A 204 33.14 -6.21 3.88
CA ASP A 204 33.43 -7.19 4.93
C ASP A 204 32.94 -6.75 6.33
N GLN A 205 32.69 -5.46 6.52
CA GLN A 205 32.27 -4.87 7.79
C GLN A 205 30.75 -4.73 7.89
N MET A 206 29.99 -5.09 6.86
CA MET A 206 28.53 -5.03 6.85
C MET A 206 27.91 -6.09 7.76
N GLU A 207 26.75 -5.80 8.36
CA GLU A 207 26.14 -6.59 9.44
C GLU A 207 25.48 -7.90 8.98
N ALA A 208 25.06 -7.97 7.72
CA ALA A 208 24.53 -9.18 7.10
C ALA A 208 25.35 -9.59 5.89
N LEU A 209 25.59 -10.90 5.80
CA LEU A 209 26.13 -11.58 4.64
C LEU A 209 25.20 -12.75 4.29
N GLY A 210 24.80 -12.81 3.02
CA GLY A 210 24.08 -13.92 2.41
C GLY A 210 24.61 -14.22 1.02
N HIS A 211 23.97 -15.15 0.34
CA HIS A 211 24.24 -15.49 -1.05
C HIS A 211 22.91 -15.61 -1.81
N GLN A 212 22.92 -15.21 -3.08
CA GLN A 212 21.77 -15.36 -3.97
C GLN A 212 22.06 -16.28 -5.16
N MET A 213 21.03 -17.04 -5.55
CA MET A 213 21.06 -17.93 -6.72
C MET A 213 20.60 -17.19 -8.00
N THR A 214 21.46 -17.14 -9.01
CA THR A 214 21.31 -16.21 -10.15
C THR A 214 20.73 -16.85 -11.42
N HIS A 215 20.48 -18.16 -11.46
CA HIS A 215 19.98 -18.87 -12.65
C HIS A 215 18.69 -18.26 -13.28
N SER A 216 18.53 -18.42 -14.59
CA SER A 216 17.41 -17.92 -15.40
C SER A 216 16.21 -18.90 -15.44
N ILE A 217 15.09 -18.47 -16.02
CA ILE A 217 13.98 -19.38 -16.40
C ILE A 217 14.43 -20.41 -17.45
N ASP A 218 15.18 -19.96 -18.44
CA ASP A 218 15.48 -20.68 -19.68
C ASP A 218 16.94 -21.13 -19.81
N SER A 219 17.79 -20.68 -18.88
CA SER A 219 19.23 -20.94 -18.88
C SER A 219 19.76 -21.13 -17.46
N PHE A 220 20.78 -22.00 -17.32
CA PHE A 220 21.52 -22.09 -16.05
C PHE A 220 22.32 -20.81 -15.78
N ILE A 221 22.83 -20.18 -16.83
CA ILE A 221 23.65 -18.96 -16.74
C ILE A 221 22.80 -17.79 -17.21
N THR A 222 22.69 -16.80 -16.34
CA THR A 222 21.93 -15.57 -16.59
C THR A 222 22.80 -14.57 -17.35
N ASP A 223 22.18 -13.68 -18.12
CA ASP A 223 22.82 -12.44 -18.53
C ASP A 223 22.45 -11.33 -17.54
N SER A 224 22.94 -10.12 -17.79
CA SER A 224 22.69 -8.97 -16.92
C SER A 224 21.22 -8.48 -16.99
N ALA A 225 20.52 -8.65 -18.12
CA ALA A 225 19.13 -8.19 -18.27
C ALA A 225 18.14 -8.97 -17.42
N ASN A 226 18.18 -10.29 -17.52
CA ASN A 226 17.21 -11.14 -16.85
C ASN A 226 17.53 -11.32 -15.34
N SER A 227 18.80 -11.17 -14.95
CA SER A 227 19.20 -11.09 -13.54
C SER A 227 18.77 -9.76 -12.91
N ALA A 228 18.96 -8.63 -13.59
CA ALA A 228 18.46 -7.33 -13.16
C ALA A 228 16.93 -7.33 -13.04
N THR A 229 16.22 -7.93 -14.00
CA THR A 229 14.76 -8.17 -13.91
C THR A 229 14.39 -8.90 -12.61
N ALA A 230 15.17 -9.91 -12.22
CA ALA A 230 14.91 -10.64 -10.97
C ALA A 230 15.13 -9.78 -9.72
N LEU A 231 16.17 -8.94 -9.72
CA LEU A 231 16.44 -8.01 -8.62
C LEU A 231 15.37 -6.91 -8.49
N TYR A 232 14.85 -6.42 -9.61
CA TYR A 232 13.96 -5.26 -9.64
C TYR A 232 12.47 -5.61 -9.60
N THR A 233 12.04 -6.77 -10.10
CA THR A 233 10.60 -7.15 -10.15
C THR A 233 10.25 -8.29 -9.19
N GLY A 234 11.27 -8.97 -8.68
CA GLY A 234 11.11 -10.23 -7.94
C GLY A 234 10.63 -11.37 -8.84
N LYS A 235 10.89 -11.32 -10.15
CA LYS A 235 10.51 -12.36 -11.12
C LYS A 235 11.72 -12.79 -11.94
N LYS A 236 11.91 -14.09 -12.10
CA LYS A 236 12.86 -14.59 -13.10
C LYS A 236 12.32 -14.30 -14.50
N SER A 237 13.23 -14.05 -15.44
CA SER A 237 12.92 -13.87 -16.86
C SER A 237 13.90 -14.66 -17.74
N THR A 238 13.65 -14.64 -19.04
CA THR A 238 14.44 -15.22 -20.13
C THR A 238 15.66 -14.35 -20.41
N VAL A 239 16.78 -14.93 -20.85
CA VAL A 239 17.99 -14.19 -21.27
C VAL A 239 17.65 -13.05 -22.24
N ASN A 240 18.32 -11.90 -22.08
CA ASN A 240 18.14 -10.62 -22.78
C ASN A 240 16.92 -9.78 -22.39
N ALA A 241 15.97 -10.33 -21.65
CA ALA A 241 14.71 -9.65 -21.34
C ALA A 241 14.81 -8.72 -20.12
N LEU A 242 14.16 -7.57 -20.24
CA LEU A 242 14.02 -6.52 -19.24
C LEU A 242 12.56 -6.44 -18.80
N ASN A 243 12.25 -6.83 -17.56
CA ASN A 243 10.95 -6.70 -16.88
C ASN A 243 9.73 -7.30 -17.60
N VAL A 244 9.96 -8.25 -18.50
CA VAL A 244 8.89 -8.95 -19.23
C VAL A 244 9.07 -10.46 -19.13
N TRP A 245 8.01 -11.24 -19.34
CA TRP A 245 8.15 -12.64 -19.71
C TRP A 245 8.10 -12.77 -21.22
N VAL A 246 9.16 -13.33 -21.82
CA VAL A 246 9.28 -13.43 -23.27
C VAL A 246 8.25 -14.38 -23.86
N ASP A 247 7.46 -13.86 -24.78
CA ASP A 247 6.45 -14.59 -25.53
C ASP A 247 6.94 -14.98 -26.94
N SER A 248 6.08 -15.58 -27.78
CA SER A 248 6.46 -15.98 -29.14
C SER A 248 6.19 -14.95 -30.24
N SER A 249 5.69 -13.76 -29.90
CA SER A 249 5.41 -12.69 -30.86
C SER A 249 6.72 -12.15 -31.48
N ALA A 250 6.60 -11.40 -32.59
CA ALA A 250 7.76 -10.77 -33.24
C ALA A 250 8.16 -9.42 -32.62
N ASN A 251 7.30 -8.80 -31.80
CA ASN A 251 7.49 -7.43 -31.33
C ASN A 251 8.17 -7.41 -29.96
N SER A 252 9.30 -6.74 -29.82
CA SER A 252 10.05 -6.77 -28.56
C SER A 252 9.42 -6.01 -27.39
N PHE A 253 8.32 -5.29 -27.60
CA PHE A 253 7.66 -4.45 -26.59
C PHE A 253 6.24 -4.89 -26.24
N ASP A 254 5.70 -5.93 -26.88
CA ASP A 254 4.34 -6.41 -26.60
C ASP A 254 4.30 -7.53 -25.55
N ASP A 255 5.45 -8.01 -25.09
CA ASP A 255 5.55 -9.04 -24.07
C ASP A 255 4.82 -8.65 -22.77
N PRO A 256 4.30 -9.64 -22.01
CA PRO A 256 3.68 -9.38 -20.72
C PRO A 256 4.67 -8.77 -19.71
N LYS A 257 4.36 -7.56 -19.24
CA LYS A 257 5.18 -6.71 -18.37
C LYS A 257 4.97 -6.97 -16.88
N VAL A 258 5.95 -6.58 -16.07
CA VAL A 258 5.93 -6.66 -14.60
C VAL A 258 6.43 -5.36 -13.98
N GLU A 259 5.71 -4.89 -12.97
CA GLU A 259 6.07 -3.67 -12.26
C GLU A 259 7.37 -3.82 -11.45
N THR A 260 8.28 -2.86 -11.63
CA THR A 260 9.56 -2.81 -10.92
C THR A 260 9.44 -2.22 -9.52
N ILE A 261 10.46 -2.41 -8.68
CA ILE A 261 10.51 -1.84 -7.33
C ILE A 261 10.51 -0.31 -7.34
N ALA A 262 11.08 0.31 -8.37
CA ALA A 262 11.12 1.76 -8.51
C ALA A 262 9.75 2.31 -8.89
N GLU A 263 9.09 1.72 -9.88
CA GLU A 263 7.70 2.06 -10.24
C GLU A 263 6.76 1.86 -9.04
N LEU A 264 6.90 0.72 -8.35
CA LEU A 264 6.13 0.41 -7.16
C LEU A 264 6.42 1.41 -6.04
N PHE A 265 7.68 1.77 -5.79
CA PHE A 265 8.05 2.78 -4.80
C PHE A 265 7.43 4.12 -5.14
N ARG A 266 7.62 4.63 -6.37
CA ARG A 266 7.03 5.91 -6.82
C ARG A 266 5.51 5.92 -6.67
N ARG A 267 4.83 4.88 -7.15
CA ARG A 267 3.36 4.78 -7.09
C ARG A 267 2.83 4.75 -5.66
N ARG A 268 3.60 4.22 -4.70
CA ARG A 268 3.17 4.02 -3.32
C ARG A 268 3.59 5.16 -2.37
N THR A 269 4.79 5.71 -2.54
CA THR A 269 5.37 6.72 -1.65
C THR A 269 5.44 8.10 -2.29
N GLY A 270 5.43 8.19 -3.62
CA GLY A 270 5.71 9.43 -4.35
C GLY A 270 7.17 9.90 -4.27
N GLY A 271 8.05 9.11 -3.63
CA GLY A 271 9.45 9.48 -3.39
C GLY A 271 10.31 9.48 -4.67
N PRO A 272 11.43 10.21 -4.67
CA PRO A 272 12.32 10.31 -5.82
C PRO A 272 13.14 9.03 -6.04
N ILE A 273 13.54 8.83 -7.29
CA ILE A 273 14.31 7.66 -7.76
C ILE A 273 15.63 8.13 -8.35
N GLY A 274 16.75 7.48 -8.01
CA GLY A 274 18.05 7.76 -8.63
C GLY A 274 18.72 6.54 -9.22
N MET A 275 19.53 6.80 -10.25
CA MET A 275 20.28 5.80 -11.00
C MET A 275 21.68 6.30 -11.27
N VAL A 276 22.67 5.49 -10.90
CA VAL A 276 24.09 5.79 -11.10
C VAL A 276 24.78 4.55 -11.67
N SER A 277 25.56 4.71 -12.73
CA SER A 277 26.37 3.61 -13.27
C SER A 277 27.63 4.11 -13.97
N THR A 278 28.64 3.24 -14.05
CA THR A 278 29.85 3.45 -14.88
C THR A 278 29.67 3.00 -16.33
N ALA A 279 28.59 2.29 -16.68
CA ALA A 279 28.26 1.93 -18.06
C ALA A 279 27.47 3.03 -18.77
N PHE A 280 27.19 2.83 -20.07
CA PHE A 280 26.17 3.62 -20.71
C PHE A 280 24.81 3.36 -20.06
N ILE A 281 24.05 4.41 -19.80
CA ILE A 281 22.90 4.30 -18.89
C ILE A 281 21.78 3.39 -19.43
N ALA A 282 21.73 3.19 -20.75
CA ALA A 282 20.79 2.31 -21.43
C ALA A 282 21.17 0.82 -21.43
N ASP A 283 22.34 0.43 -20.88
CA ASP A 283 22.73 -0.99 -20.77
C ASP A 283 21.77 -1.73 -19.83
N ALA A 284 21.84 -3.06 -19.79
CA ALA A 284 20.85 -3.89 -19.10
C ALA A 284 20.83 -3.71 -17.58
N THR A 285 21.99 -3.77 -16.94
CA THR A 285 22.15 -3.62 -15.49
C THR A 285 21.97 -2.18 -15.01
N PRO A 286 22.54 -1.14 -15.67
CA PRO A 286 22.30 0.22 -15.24
C PRO A 286 20.84 0.54 -15.34
N GLY A 287 20.24 0.73 -14.17
CA GLY A 287 19.60 1.98 -13.83
C GLY A 287 18.39 2.32 -14.66
N THR A 288 18.47 2.59 -15.96
CA THR A 288 17.30 3.04 -16.74
C THR A 288 16.54 1.91 -17.41
N SER A 289 17.20 0.89 -17.97
CA SER A 289 16.53 -0.10 -18.82
C SER A 289 15.75 -1.14 -17.99
N ALA A 290 16.40 -1.85 -17.07
CA ALA A 290 15.72 -2.82 -16.21
C ALA A 290 15.02 -2.19 -14.99
N LEU A 291 15.25 -0.91 -14.63
CA LEU A 291 14.49 -0.29 -13.54
C LEU A 291 13.20 0.37 -14.05
N CYS A 292 13.17 0.82 -15.30
CA CYS A 292 12.13 1.71 -15.82
C CYS A 292 11.71 1.43 -17.27
N SER A 293 12.15 0.32 -17.89
CA SER A 293 11.75 -0.04 -19.25
C SER A 293 11.37 -1.52 -19.36
N HIS A 294 10.62 -1.86 -20.40
CA HIS A 294 10.04 -3.20 -20.57
C HIS A 294 10.22 -3.69 -22.00
N THR A 295 11.14 -4.62 -22.21
CA THR A 295 11.38 -5.20 -23.54
C THR A 295 12.05 -6.57 -23.46
N ARG A 296 11.79 -7.46 -24.42
CA ARG A 296 12.52 -8.75 -24.52
C ARG A 296 13.96 -8.59 -25.02
N ASP A 297 14.34 -7.41 -25.51
CA ASP A 297 15.61 -7.17 -26.19
C ASP A 297 16.35 -5.96 -25.58
N ARG A 298 17.36 -6.26 -24.75
CA ARG A 298 18.24 -5.26 -24.12
C ARG A 298 18.97 -4.34 -25.10
N ASP A 299 19.13 -4.72 -26.36
CA ASP A 299 19.88 -3.93 -27.34
C ASP A 299 19.04 -2.79 -27.96
N GLN A 300 17.77 -2.67 -27.58
CA GLN A 300 16.88 -1.58 -27.98
C GLN A 300 17.19 -0.26 -27.23
N TYR A 301 18.45 0.16 -27.19
CA TYR A 301 18.89 1.34 -26.40
C TYR A 301 18.10 2.62 -26.73
N PRO A 302 17.86 3.01 -27.99
CA PRO A 302 17.14 4.25 -28.26
C PRO A 302 15.68 4.22 -27.78
N PRO A 303 14.87 3.18 -28.07
CA PRO A 303 13.52 3.04 -27.49
C PRO A 303 13.48 2.96 -25.96
N ILE A 304 14.43 2.25 -25.33
CA ILE A 304 14.58 2.20 -23.86
C ILE A 304 14.76 3.61 -23.30
N VAL A 305 15.61 4.40 -23.96
CA VAL A 305 15.90 5.78 -23.56
C VAL A 305 14.65 6.66 -23.65
N PHE A 306 13.83 6.41 -24.66
CA PHE A 306 12.55 7.09 -24.80
C PHE A 306 11.53 6.65 -23.73
N GLU A 307 11.47 5.36 -23.41
CA GLU A 307 10.54 4.79 -22.43
C GLU A 307 10.80 5.31 -21.01
N TYR A 308 12.06 5.41 -20.56
CA TYR A 308 12.33 5.89 -19.20
C TYR A 308 11.79 7.31 -18.96
N LEU A 309 11.74 8.14 -20.02
CA LEU A 309 11.37 9.56 -19.94
C LEU A 309 9.87 9.77 -20.11
N ASN A 310 9.25 9.00 -21.00
CA ASN A 310 7.88 9.25 -21.47
C ASN A 310 6.91 8.10 -21.14
N GLY A 311 7.40 6.96 -20.65
CA GLY A 311 6.63 5.74 -20.38
C GLY A 311 6.41 4.86 -21.62
N ALA A 312 5.97 3.63 -21.39
CA ALA A 312 5.78 2.62 -22.44
C ALA A 312 4.66 2.98 -23.42
N GLU A 313 3.59 3.64 -22.95
CA GLU A 313 2.48 4.08 -23.80
C GLU A 313 2.93 5.09 -24.87
N ALA A 314 3.95 5.90 -24.57
CA ALA A 314 4.48 6.87 -25.52
C ALA A 314 5.24 6.20 -26.68
N LEU A 315 5.79 4.99 -26.49
CA LEU A 315 6.42 4.23 -27.58
C LEU A 315 5.37 3.77 -28.59
N ASN A 316 4.24 3.26 -28.08
CA ASN A 316 3.06 2.91 -28.85
C ASN A 316 1.85 2.82 -27.91
N SER A 317 0.74 3.45 -28.29
CA SER A 317 -0.51 3.43 -27.52
C SER A 317 -1.07 2.01 -27.29
N THR A 318 -0.66 1.02 -28.09
CA THR A 318 -1.05 -0.39 -27.86
C THR A 318 -0.25 -1.07 -26.73
N PHE A 319 0.83 -0.45 -26.23
CA PHE A 319 1.65 -0.96 -25.12
C PHE A 319 1.30 -0.29 -23.79
N ALA A 320 0.02 0.05 -23.59
CA ALA A 320 -0.46 0.74 -22.40
C ALA A 320 0.02 0.05 -21.11
N TRP A 321 0.80 0.79 -20.32
CA TRP A 321 1.31 0.40 -19.02
C TRP A 321 1.06 1.56 -18.06
N PRO A 322 0.27 1.38 -16.99
CA PRO A 322 -0.25 2.49 -16.18
C PRO A 322 0.79 3.05 -15.20
N THR A 323 1.96 2.42 -15.10
CA THR A 323 3.07 2.86 -14.28
C THR A 323 4.25 3.20 -15.15
N SER A 324 5.06 4.14 -14.69
CA SER A 324 6.34 4.47 -15.27
C SER A 324 7.17 5.15 -14.20
N CYS A 325 8.48 5.21 -14.41
CA CYS A 325 9.33 6.06 -13.59
C CYS A 325 9.14 7.56 -13.85
N GLU A 326 8.41 7.96 -14.92
CA GLU A 326 8.09 9.36 -15.26
C GLU A 326 9.33 10.28 -15.22
N GLY A 327 10.45 9.79 -15.76
CA GLY A 327 11.73 10.44 -15.60
C GLY A 327 12.29 10.32 -14.16
N PRO A 328 13.31 9.47 -13.94
CA PRO A 328 14.02 9.37 -12.65
C PRO A 328 14.59 10.72 -12.21
N ASP A 329 14.65 11.01 -10.92
CA ASP A 329 15.12 12.32 -10.43
C ASP A 329 16.63 12.52 -10.61
N VAL A 330 17.40 11.43 -10.59
CA VAL A 330 18.84 11.44 -10.85
C VAL A 330 19.19 10.34 -11.84
N VAL A 331 19.92 10.70 -12.90
CA VAL A 331 20.42 9.76 -13.92
C VAL A 331 21.87 10.10 -14.22
N PHE A 332 22.82 9.28 -13.76
CA PHE A 332 24.26 9.49 -13.95
C PHE A 332 24.94 8.28 -14.62
N GLY A 333 25.65 8.49 -15.73
CA GLY A 333 26.45 7.46 -16.37
C GLY A 333 27.07 7.86 -17.72
N GLY A 334 27.34 6.89 -18.59
CA GLY A 334 27.79 7.10 -19.98
C GLY A 334 26.65 7.00 -21.00
N GLY A 335 27.00 6.82 -22.28
CA GLY A 335 26.03 6.55 -23.35
C GLY A 335 25.53 7.78 -24.11
N ALA A 336 26.38 8.80 -24.28
CA ALA A 336 25.97 10.03 -24.96
C ALA A 336 25.42 9.81 -26.39
N GLU A 337 25.76 8.70 -27.06
CA GLU A 337 25.28 8.35 -28.39
C GLU A 337 23.75 8.17 -28.48
N GLN A 338 23.07 7.85 -27.38
CA GLN A 338 21.60 7.82 -27.33
C GLN A 338 20.98 9.20 -27.09
N PHE A 339 21.77 10.17 -26.60
CA PHE A 339 21.28 11.51 -26.23
C PHE A 339 21.56 12.58 -27.27
N ILE A 340 22.65 12.43 -28.03
CA ILE A 340 23.04 13.32 -29.12
C ILE A 340 22.12 13.08 -30.33
N PRO A 341 21.62 14.12 -31.01
CA PRO A 341 20.78 13.95 -32.20
C PRO A 341 21.53 13.20 -33.31
N GLY A 342 20.98 12.06 -33.73
CA GLY A 342 21.59 11.21 -34.76
C GLY A 342 20.98 9.80 -34.80
N SER A 343 21.57 8.91 -35.58
CA SER A 343 21.06 7.53 -35.74
C SER A 343 21.12 6.68 -34.45
N GLY A 344 21.90 7.10 -33.45
CA GLY A 344 21.97 6.44 -32.14
C GLY A 344 20.84 6.85 -31.17
N SER A 345 20.14 7.94 -31.46
CA SER A 345 19.02 8.46 -30.66
C SER A 345 17.67 8.03 -31.24
N PHE A 346 16.64 7.91 -30.40
CA PHE A 346 15.29 7.54 -30.85
C PHE A 346 14.75 8.56 -31.87
N ASN A 347 14.49 8.10 -33.09
CA ASN A 347 14.04 8.91 -34.23
C ASN A 347 14.94 10.13 -34.55
N GLY A 348 16.22 10.13 -34.14
CA GLY A 348 17.12 11.25 -34.38
C GLY A 348 16.93 12.45 -33.44
N SER A 349 16.24 12.26 -32.31
CA SER A 349 15.87 13.31 -31.37
C SER A 349 17.04 13.74 -30.47
N ASP A 350 17.06 15.02 -30.09
CA ASP A 350 17.98 15.53 -29.07
C ASP A 350 17.37 15.28 -27.67
N PHE A 351 17.84 14.25 -26.98
CA PHE A 351 17.34 13.95 -25.64
C PHE A 351 17.91 14.88 -24.58
N TYR A 352 19.11 15.44 -24.73
CA TYR A 352 19.58 16.44 -23.77
C TYR A 352 18.59 17.59 -23.67
N LYS A 353 18.08 18.05 -24.81
CA LYS A 353 17.01 19.04 -24.85
C LYS A 353 15.69 18.52 -24.28
N ALA A 354 15.28 17.30 -24.61
CA ALA A 354 14.05 16.71 -24.07
C ALA A 354 14.02 16.67 -22.53
N PHE A 355 15.16 16.37 -21.88
CA PHE A 355 15.26 16.42 -20.42
C PHE A 355 15.27 17.84 -19.88
N GLN A 356 15.97 18.77 -20.54
CA GLN A 356 15.93 20.19 -20.16
C GLN A 356 14.50 20.74 -20.22
N ASP A 357 13.74 20.37 -21.24
CA ASP A 357 12.33 20.74 -21.41
C ASP A 357 11.44 20.15 -20.29
N GLN A 358 11.85 19.02 -19.70
CA GLN A 358 11.22 18.44 -18.50
C GLN A 358 11.78 18.97 -17.16
N GLY A 359 12.66 19.98 -17.20
CA GLY A 359 13.17 20.67 -16.01
C GLY A 359 14.40 20.03 -15.36
N TYR A 360 15.14 19.19 -16.08
CA TYR A 360 16.40 18.63 -15.61
C TYR A 360 17.57 19.58 -15.80
N ASP A 361 18.49 19.60 -14.83
CA ASP A 361 19.83 20.11 -15.05
C ASP A 361 20.66 19.04 -15.77
N VAL A 362 21.31 19.41 -16.88
CA VAL A 362 22.13 18.50 -17.68
C VAL A 362 23.62 18.80 -17.45
N VAL A 363 24.38 17.79 -17.04
CA VAL A 363 25.82 17.87 -16.79
C VAL A 363 26.60 16.89 -17.65
N TYR A 364 27.82 17.27 -18.00
CA TYR A 364 28.66 16.55 -18.98
C TYR A 364 30.03 16.14 -18.44
N ASN A 365 30.42 16.60 -17.26
CA ASN A 365 31.75 16.35 -16.69
C ASN A 365 31.73 16.49 -15.17
N ASN A 366 32.82 16.08 -14.52
CA ASN A 366 32.99 16.13 -13.07
C ASN A 366 32.92 17.57 -12.53
N THR A 367 33.52 18.53 -13.24
CA THR A 367 33.45 19.94 -12.85
C THR A 367 32.00 20.45 -12.79
N GLY A 368 31.19 20.09 -13.79
CA GLY A 368 29.77 20.39 -13.87
C GLY A 368 28.98 19.74 -12.75
N LEU A 369 29.22 18.44 -12.50
CA LEU A 369 28.57 17.67 -11.43
C LEU A 369 28.78 18.30 -10.04
N ASN A 370 29.98 18.81 -9.77
CA ASN A 370 30.30 19.49 -8.50
C ASN A 370 29.71 20.91 -8.39
N SER A 371 29.34 21.53 -9.51
CA SER A 371 28.85 22.92 -9.54
C SER A 371 27.33 23.06 -9.44
N ILE A 372 26.58 22.00 -9.76
CA ILE A 372 25.11 22.03 -9.78
C ILE A 372 24.50 22.00 -8.38
N GLY A 373 23.28 22.55 -8.25
CA GLY A 373 22.48 22.48 -7.02
C GLY A 373 21.94 21.08 -6.72
N ASN A 374 21.10 20.99 -5.69
CA ASN A 374 20.46 19.73 -5.25
C ASN A 374 18.93 19.76 -5.41
N ASP A 375 18.35 20.88 -5.84
CA ASP A 375 16.91 21.13 -5.83
C ASP A 375 16.17 20.58 -7.07
N LYS A 376 16.86 20.40 -8.19
CA LYS A 376 16.28 19.93 -9.46
C LYS A 376 16.60 18.49 -9.77
N LYS A 377 15.79 17.90 -10.66
CA LYS A 377 16.16 16.63 -11.30
C LYS A 377 17.43 16.83 -12.12
N THR A 378 18.30 15.84 -12.18
CA THR A 378 19.61 15.99 -12.83
C THR A 378 19.92 14.80 -13.73
N LEU A 379 20.33 15.10 -14.97
CA LEU A 379 20.88 14.15 -15.92
C LEU A 379 22.38 14.43 -16.08
N GLY A 380 23.22 13.44 -15.86
CA GLY A 380 24.67 13.51 -16.06
C GLY A 380 25.15 12.41 -16.98
N ILE A 381 25.60 12.80 -18.17
CA ILE A 381 26.18 11.87 -19.14
C ILE A 381 27.63 12.27 -19.40
N PHE A 382 28.58 11.41 -19.07
CA PHE A 382 30.00 11.79 -18.94
C PHE A 382 30.90 11.28 -20.08
N SER A 383 30.42 10.34 -20.89
CA SER A 383 31.16 9.81 -22.05
C SER A 383 30.22 9.24 -23.12
N ILE A 384 30.70 9.20 -24.37
CA ILE A 384 30.20 8.26 -25.39
C ILE A 384 30.64 6.85 -24.96
N SER A 385 29.74 5.87 -25.06
CA SER A 385 29.90 4.52 -24.52
C SER A 385 30.14 4.51 -23.00
N ASN A 386 30.66 3.40 -22.48
CA ASN A 386 30.98 3.20 -21.07
C ASN A 386 32.02 4.22 -20.58
N MET A 387 31.92 4.59 -19.31
CA MET A 387 32.88 5.48 -18.67
C MET A 387 34.26 4.82 -18.59
N ALA A 388 35.28 5.65 -18.39
CA ALA A 388 36.63 5.18 -18.17
C ALA A 388 36.73 4.36 -16.87
N LYS A 389 37.63 3.38 -16.85
CA LYS A 389 37.85 2.54 -15.66
C LYS A 389 38.64 3.35 -14.64
N TRP A 390 38.50 3.05 -13.37
CA TRP A 390 39.23 3.63 -12.25
C TRP A 390 40.74 3.65 -12.50
N LEU A 391 41.32 2.56 -13.02
CA LEU A 391 42.75 2.52 -13.34
C LEU A 391 43.13 3.51 -14.44
N ASP A 392 42.29 3.63 -15.47
CA ASP A 392 42.55 4.56 -16.58
C ASP A 392 42.32 6.02 -16.14
N ARG A 393 41.41 6.28 -15.19
CA ARG A 393 41.21 7.63 -14.61
C ARG A 393 42.34 8.04 -13.67
N ASN A 394 42.84 7.12 -12.83
CA ASN A 394 43.71 7.46 -11.70
C ASN A 394 45.18 7.05 -11.85
N VAL A 395 45.48 6.02 -12.67
CA VAL A 395 46.83 5.46 -12.81
C VAL A 395 47.38 5.70 -14.22
N TYR A 396 46.55 5.52 -15.25
CA TYR A 396 46.93 5.65 -16.67
C TYR A 396 46.06 6.69 -17.42
N PRO A 397 46.05 7.97 -16.99
CA PRO A 397 45.20 9.02 -17.59
C PRO A 397 45.47 9.28 -19.07
N GLU A 398 46.62 8.88 -19.59
CA GLU A 398 46.91 8.94 -21.03
C GLU A 398 45.97 8.05 -21.87
N ASN A 399 45.40 6.99 -21.28
CA ASN A 399 44.41 6.14 -21.97
C ASN A 399 43.11 6.89 -22.27
N LEU A 400 42.86 8.03 -21.64
CA LEU A 400 41.70 8.90 -21.91
C LEU A 400 41.89 9.78 -23.15
N ARG A 401 43.09 9.84 -23.74
CA ARG A 401 43.40 10.71 -24.88
C ARG A 401 43.17 10.01 -26.22
N ASN A 402 42.82 10.78 -27.24
CA ASN A 402 42.56 10.33 -28.61
C ASN A 402 41.41 9.32 -28.75
N GLN A 403 40.45 9.36 -27.83
CA GLN A 403 39.27 8.48 -27.81
C GLN A 403 38.09 9.08 -28.58
N LYS A 404 38.03 10.42 -28.74
CA LYS A 404 36.93 11.14 -29.41
C LYS A 404 35.54 10.80 -28.83
N ASN A 405 35.49 10.59 -27.52
CA ASN A 405 34.34 10.08 -26.79
C ASN A 405 33.66 11.15 -25.90
N SER A 406 33.84 12.44 -26.20
CA SER A 406 33.18 13.54 -25.50
C SER A 406 31.66 13.38 -25.47
N PRO A 407 31.00 13.57 -24.31
CA PRO A 407 29.56 13.38 -24.17
C PRO A 407 28.70 14.41 -24.92
N THR A 408 29.33 15.47 -25.45
CA THR A 408 28.65 16.48 -26.28
C THR A 408 28.66 16.13 -27.77
N GLY A 409 29.39 15.09 -28.18
CA GLY A 409 29.52 14.70 -29.59
C GLY A 409 30.42 15.61 -30.42
N ASP A 410 31.20 16.50 -29.80
CA ASP A 410 32.08 17.46 -30.47
C ASP A 410 33.38 16.84 -31.05
N GLY A 411 33.58 15.53 -30.88
CA GLY A 411 34.75 14.80 -31.36
C GLY A 411 36.01 14.99 -30.52
N THR A 412 35.91 15.61 -29.33
CA THR A 412 36.99 15.72 -28.35
C THR A 412 36.98 14.54 -27.36
N ASP A 413 37.92 14.53 -26.42
CA ASP A 413 38.08 13.45 -25.43
C ASP A 413 37.37 13.75 -24.10
N ALA A 414 36.68 12.76 -23.54
CA ALA A 414 36.06 12.85 -22.23
C ALA A 414 37.10 12.63 -21.11
N VAL A 415 37.89 13.66 -20.78
CA VAL A 415 38.99 13.54 -19.80
C VAL A 415 38.63 13.96 -18.37
N ASP A 416 37.53 14.68 -18.18
CA ASP A 416 37.03 15.14 -16.87
C ASP A 416 35.80 14.33 -16.44
N GLN A 417 35.96 13.01 -16.31
CA GLN A 417 34.88 12.10 -15.90
C GLN A 417 34.87 11.92 -14.36
N PRO A 418 33.69 11.95 -13.69
CA PRO A 418 33.58 11.60 -12.28
C PRO A 418 33.80 10.09 -12.07
N GLY A 419 34.19 9.69 -10.86
CA GLY A 419 34.19 8.30 -10.44
C GLY A 419 32.81 7.86 -9.93
N LEU A 420 32.68 6.58 -9.61
CA LEU A 420 31.42 6.04 -9.07
C LEU A 420 31.04 6.76 -7.76
N LYS A 421 32.03 6.97 -6.90
CA LYS A 421 31.87 7.63 -5.60
C LYS A 421 31.28 9.03 -5.72
N GLU A 422 31.85 9.88 -6.57
CA GLU A 422 31.37 11.26 -6.74
C GLU A 422 29.93 11.30 -7.25
N MET A 423 29.59 10.42 -8.19
CA MET A 423 28.23 10.32 -8.72
C MET A 423 27.24 9.84 -7.65
N THR A 424 27.58 8.80 -6.89
CA THR A 424 26.70 8.24 -5.84
C THR A 424 26.42 9.25 -4.73
N LEU A 425 27.45 9.93 -4.23
CA LEU A 425 27.28 10.94 -3.17
C LEU A 425 26.42 12.11 -3.65
N LYS A 426 26.68 12.61 -4.87
CA LYS A 426 25.87 13.69 -5.45
C LYS A 426 24.42 13.26 -5.68
N ALA A 427 24.20 12.01 -6.10
CA ALA A 427 22.86 11.46 -6.26
C ALA A 427 22.10 11.42 -4.93
N ILE A 428 22.74 10.97 -3.85
CA ILE A 428 22.15 10.98 -2.50
C ILE A 428 21.73 12.39 -2.10
N ASP A 429 22.58 13.40 -2.33
CA ASP A 429 22.27 14.78 -1.99
C ASP A 429 21.04 15.33 -2.72
N ILE A 430 20.92 15.06 -4.02
CA ILE A 430 19.77 15.49 -4.84
C ILE A 430 18.50 14.75 -4.38
N LEU A 431 18.57 13.43 -4.21
CA LEU A 431 17.42 12.62 -3.79
C LEU A 431 16.95 13.00 -2.39
N GLN A 432 17.88 13.22 -1.46
CA GLN A 432 17.56 13.62 -0.09
C GLN A 432 16.85 14.98 -0.08
N ALA A 433 17.38 15.97 -0.81
CA ALA A 433 16.77 17.29 -0.95
C ALA A 433 15.36 17.23 -1.56
N ARG A 434 15.12 16.29 -2.49
CA ARG A 434 13.84 16.12 -3.20
C ARG A 434 12.88 15.13 -2.55
N SER A 435 13.31 14.42 -1.51
CA SER A 435 12.52 13.36 -0.87
C SER A 435 11.27 13.88 -0.15
N ASN A 436 11.26 15.15 0.26
CA ASN A 436 10.18 15.78 1.04
C ASN A 436 9.77 14.97 2.29
N GLY A 437 10.68 14.16 2.84
CA GLY A 437 10.42 13.30 3.99
C GLY A 437 9.79 11.93 3.66
N GLU A 438 9.44 11.65 2.41
CA GLU A 438 8.86 10.37 1.98
C GLU A 438 9.91 9.27 1.75
N GLY A 439 11.19 9.65 1.77
CA GLY A 439 12.34 8.79 1.51
C GLY A 439 12.65 8.63 0.02
N TRP A 440 13.74 7.94 -0.31
CA TRP A 440 14.19 7.76 -1.69
C TRP A 440 14.69 6.34 -1.96
N PHE A 441 14.62 5.94 -3.24
CA PHE A 441 15.19 4.69 -3.73
C PHE A 441 16.28 5.02 -4.75
N MET A 442 17.45 4.39 -4.64
CA MET A 442 18.46 4.52 -5.68
C MET A 442 19.22 3.22 -5.94
N MET A 443 19.71 3.10 -7.16
CA MET A 443 20.63 2.05 -7.57
C MET A 443 21.96 2.66 -8.03
N SER A 444 23.07 2.08 -7.59
CA SER A 444 24.43 2.50 -7.91
C SER A 444 25.27 1.32 -8.40
N GLU A 445 25.76 1.37 -9.63
CA GLU A 445 26.36 0.22 -10.30
C GLU A 445 27.84 0.41 -10.69
N ALA A 446 28.66 -0.57 -10.33
CA ALA A 446 30.04 -0.74 -10.81
C ALA A 446 30.09 -1.67 -12.03
N ALA A 447 29.47 -1.24 -13.14
CA ALA A 447 29.31 -2.03 -14.38
C ALA A 447 30.62 -2.52 -15.01
N SER A 448 31.70 -1.74 -14.89
CA SER A 448 32.96 -2.06 -15.57
C SER A 448 33.70 -3.27 -14.96
N ILE A 449 33.26 -3.78 -13.80
CA ILE A 449 33.75 -5.06 -13.27
C ILE A 449 33.52 -6.15 -14.32
N ASP A 450 32.28 -6.37 -14.72
CA ASP A 450 31.85 -7.31 -15.77
C ASP A 450 32.57 -7.09 -17.10
N LYS A 451 32.55 -5.84 -17.60
CA LYS A 451 33.15 -5.51 -18.90
C LYS A 451 34.63 -5.89 -18.96
N MET A 452 35.35 -5.75 -17.86
CA MET A 452 36.76 -6.10 -17.75
C MET A 452 36.99 -7.60 -17.56
N MET A 453 36.08 -8.31 -16.90
CA MET A 453 36.12 -9.77 -16.81
C MET A 453 35.90 -10.45 -18.17
N HIS A 454 35.01 -9.92 -19.01
CA HIS A 454 34.80 -10.42 -20.37
C HIS A 454 36.08 -10.38 -21.23
N VAL A 455 36.86 -9.30 -21.13
CA VAL A 455 38.13 -9.18 -21.88
C VAL A 455 39.33 -9.82 -21.18
N LEU A 456 39.11 -10.53 -20.06
CA LEU A 456 40.14 -11.16 -19.24
C LEU A 456 41.15 -10.16 -18.62
N ASP A 457 40.72 -8.91 -18.39
CA ASP A 457 41.49 -7.85 -17.74
C ASP A 457 41.08 -7.73 -16.25
N TYR A 458 41.48 -8.73 -15.47
CA TYR A 458 41.13 -8.78 -14.05
C TYR A 458 41.78 -7.66 -13.23
N ASP A 459 42.91 -7.07 -13.64
CA ASP A 459 43.52 -5.96 -12.90
C ASP A 459 42.60 -4.73 -12.90
N ARG A 460 42.03 -4.38 -14.06
CA ARG A 460 41.02 -3.33 -14.15
C ARG A 460 39.73 -3.70 -13.43
N ALA A 461 39.26 -4.94 -13.55
CA ALA A 461 38.05 -5.40 -12.85
C ALA A 461 38.20 -5.31 -11.32
N LEU A 462 39.35 -5.71 -10.77
CA LEU A 462 39.64 -5.58 -9.34
C LEU A 462 39.78 -4.11 -8.91
N GLY A 463 40.27 -3.23 -9.79
CA GLY A 463 40.25 -1.79 -9.57
C GLY A 463 38.86 -1.20 -9.44
N GLU A 464 37.93 -1.56 -10.34
CA GLU A 464 36.52 -1.18 -10.23
C GLU A 464 35.88 -1.70 -8.94
N LEU A 465 36.22 -2.93 -8.53
CA LEU A 465 35.72 -3.52 -7.29
C LEU A 465 36.23 -2.78 -6.04
N LEU A 466 37.48 -2.31 -6.06
CA LEU A 466 38.00 -1.45 -4.99
C LEU A 466 37.35 -0.05 -5.00
N GLU A 467 37.03 0.50 -6.18
CA GLU A 467 36.26 1.74 -6.28
C GLU A 467 34.83 1.57 -5.71
N LEU A 468 34.18 0.42 -5.97
CA LEU A 468 32.90 0.10 -5.37
C LEU A 468 33.00 0.05 -3.83
N ASP A 469 34.03 -0.60 -3.28
CA ASP A 469 34.24 -0.63 -1.83
C ASP A 469 34.46 0.77 -1.23
N ASP A 470 35.27 1.61 -1.89
CA ASP A 470 35.50 2.99 -1.46
C ASP A 470 34.24 3.85 -1.60
N THR A 471 33.39 3.56 -2.59
CA THR A 471 32.08 4.19 -2.77
C THR A 471 31.13 3.83 -1.63
N ILE A 472 31.05 2.55 -1.24
CA ILE A 472 30.23 2.09 -0.11
C ILE A 472 30.72 2.75 1.18
N ARG A 473 32.05 2.82 1.37
CA ARG A 473 32.68 3.50 2.51
C ARG A 473 32.32 4.98 2.58
N GLY A 474 32.45 5.68 1.45
CA GLY A 474 32.06 7.09 1.34
C GLY A 474 30.57 7.31 1.59
N THR A 475 29.74 6.40 1.09
CA THR A 475 28.28 6.46 1.26
C THR A 475 27.87 6.31 2.72
N ILE A 476 28.42 5.33 3.45
CA ILE A 476 28.12 5.15 4.87
C ILE A 476 28.54 6.40 5.66
N ALA A 477 29.76 6.91 5.44
CA ALA A 477 30.23 8.12 6.10
C ALA A 477 29.36 9.35 5.78
N HIS A 478 28.90 9.49 4.53
CA HIS A 478 28.03 10.58 4.11
C HIS A 478 26.63 10.48 4.74
N LEU A 479 26.06 9.27 4.77
CA LEU A 479 24.77 9.02 5.42
C LEU A 479 24.83 9.26 6.94
N GLU A 480 25.96 8.98 7.58
CA GLU A 480 26.22 9.35 8.98
C GLU A 480 26.26 10.87 9.16
N GLU A 481 26.96 11.60 8.27
CA GLU A 481 27.09 13.05 8.32
C GLU A 481 25.73 13.77 8.19
N ILE A 482 24.87 13.30 7.27
CA ILE A 482 23.53 13.86 7.08
C ILE A 482 22.47 13.29 8.05
N GLY A 483 22.84 12.33 8.91
CA GLY A 483 21.96 11.75 9.92
C GLY A 483 20.87 10.80 9.38
N GLU A 484 21.08 10.19 8.21
CA GLU A 484 20.10 9.30 7.56
C GLU A 484 20.57 7.83 7.51
N LEU A 485 21.74 7.48 8.05
CA LEU A 485 22.24 6.09 8.07
C LEU A 485 21.22 5.13 8.72
N GLU A 486 20.71 5.49 9.89
CA GLU A 486 19.73 4.67 10.64
C GLU A 486 18.36 4.55 9.95
N ASN A 487 18.10 5.36 8.93
CA ASN A 487 16.87 5.32 8.14
C ASN A 487 17.07 4.66 6.76
N THR A 488 18.30 4.25 6.43
CA THR A 488 18.69 3.82 5.09
C THR A 488 19.11 2.35 5.09
N LEU A 489 18.42 1.53 4.31
CA LEU A 489 18.85 0.16 4.03
C LEU A 489 19.87 0.20 2.89
N ILE A 490 21.09 -0.28 3.16
CA ILE A 490 22.16 -0.42 2.18
C ILE A 490 22.26 -1.89 1.81
N VAL A 491 22.09 -2.23 0.53
CA VAL A 491 22.25 -3.59 0.01
C VAL A 491 23.32 -3.57 -1.07
N VAL A 492 24.30 -4.47 -0.99
CA VAL A 492 25.36 -4.64 -1.98
C VAL A 492 25.31 -6.06 -2.51
N THR A 493 25.21 -6.23 -3.82
CA THR A 493 25.25 -7.55 -4.44
C THR A 493 25.79 -7.50 -5.87
N ALA A 494 25.73 -8.63 -6.57
CA ALA A 494 25.98 -8.73 -8.00
C ALA A 494 24.72 -9.27 -8.67
N ASP A 495 24.62 -9.08 -9.98
CA ASP A 495 23.59 -9.65 -10.84
C ASP A 495 23.94 -11.10 -11.24
N HIS A 496 25.22 -11.37 -11.51
CA HIS A 496 25.77 -12.68 -11.79
C HIS A 496 27.26 -12.81 -11.46
N GLY A 497 27.81 -14.02 -11.60
CA GLY A 497 29.21 -14.29 -11.39
C GLY A 497 30.02 -14.44 -12.69
N HIS A 498 31.34 -14.37 -12.55
CA HIS A 498 32.32 -14.78 -13.54
C HIS A 498 33.12 -15.99 -13.05
N GLY A 499 33.58 -16.84 -13.98
CA GLY A 499 34.35 -18.04 -13.66
C GLY A 499 35.80 -17.78 -13.22
N PHE A 500 36.05 -16.73 -12.43
CA PHE A 500 37.37 -16.26 -12.01
C PHE A 500 37.84 -16.90 -10.70
N ASP A 501 39.12 -17.26 -10.65
CA ASP A 501 39.77 -17.71 -9.42
C ASP A 501 41.28 -17.38 -9.40
N VAL A 502 41.87 -17.36 -8.21
CA VAL A 502 43.31 -17.18 -7.98
C VAL A 502 43.90 -18.49 -7.44
N PHE A 503 44.77 -19.12 -8.22
CA PHE A 503 45.30 -20.46 -7.90
C PHE A 503 46.78 -20.47 -7.47
N GLY A 504 47.47 -19.32 -7.51
CA GLY A 504 48.87 -19.22 -7.13
C GLY A 504 49.45 -17.81 -7.26
N GLY A 505 50.78 -17.72 -7.27
CA GLY A 505 51.52 -16.48 -7.57
C GLY A 505 52.33 -16.64 -8.86
N ALA A 506 52.59 -15.54 -9.57
CA ALA A 506 53.41 -15.55 -10.79
C ALA A 506 54.56 -14.55 -10.70
N ASP A 507 55.77 -14.99 -11.11
CA ASP A 507 56.94 -14.11 -11.30
C ASP A 507 56.97 -13.63 -12.76
N THR A 508 56.43 -12.44 -13.00
CA THR A 508 56.27 -11.87 -14.36
C THR A 508 57.60 -11.63 -15.06
N LYS A 509 58.67 -11.28 -14.31
CA LYS A 509 60.03 -11.11 -14.87
C LYS A 509 60.62 -12.45 -15.30
N TYR A 510 60.44 -13.50 -14.50
CA TYR A 510 60.90 -14.85 -14.88
C TYR A 510 60.13 -15.38 -16.09
N LEU A 511 58.81 -15.18 -16.14
CA LEU A 511 57.95 -15.55 -17.26
C LEU A 511 58.42 -14.92 -18.57
N ALA A 512 58.60 -13.60 -18.59
CA ALA A 512 59.03 -12.86 -19.79
C ALA A 512 60.43 -13.25 -20.27
N ALA A 513 61.30 -13.77 -19.40
CA ALA A 513 62.65 -14.22 -19.76
C ALA A 513 62.68 -15.60 -20.45
N GLN A 514 61.60 -16.38 -20.42
CA GLN A 514 61.58 -17.74 -20.99
C GLN A 514 61.23 -17.74 -22.50
N SER A 515 61.86 -18.64 -23.25
CA SER A 515 61.73 -18.73 -24.71
C SER A 515 60.64 -19.68 -25.22
N THR A 516 60.05 -20.52 -24.36
CA THR A 516 59.00 -21.48 -24.77
C THR A 516 57.80 -21.40 -23.84
N ASP A 517 56.59 -21.57 -24.39
CA ASP A 517 55.33 -21.53 -23.64
C ASP A 517 55.32 -22.52 -22.46
N ARG A 518 55.93 -23.71 -22.64
CA ARG A 518 56.03 -24.69 -21.56
C ARG A 518 56.91 -24.22 -20.40
N LYS A 519 58.04 -23.56 -20.68
CA LYS A 519 58.92 -23.01 -19.63
C LYS A 519 58.34 -21.77 -18.97
N LYS A 520 57.59 -20.94 -19.71
CA LYS A 520 56.90 -19.77 -19.15
C LYS A 520 55.98 -20.17 -17.98
N ARG A 521 55.34 -21.34 -18.06
CA ARG A 521 54.50 -21.88 -16.98
C ARG A 521 55.26 -22.21 -15.68
N ASP A 522 56.57 -22.41 -15.73
CA ASP A 522 57.40 -22.61 -14.53
C ASP A 522 57.49 -21.33 -13.66
N ALA A 523 57.05 -20.17 -14.19
CA ALA A 523 56.91 -18.92 -13.44
C ALA A 523 55.75 -18.93 -12.43
N ILE A 524 54.82 -19.90 -12.57
CA ILE A 524 53.63 -20.02 -11.72
C ILE A 524 53.98 -20.86 -10.50
N GLY A 525 53.99 -20.20 -9.34
CA GLY A 525 54.19 -20.81 -8.04
C GLY A 525 52.90 -21.36 -7.46
N ILE A 526 52.92 -22.62 -7.01
CA ILE A 526 51.82 -23.30 -6.31
C ILE A 526 52.21 -23.66 -4.88
N TYR A 527 51.23 -23.75 -3.98
CA TYR A 527 51.42 -24.07 -2.56
C TYR A 527 52.52 -23.20 -1.93
N THR A 528 53.58 -23.78 -1.35
CA THR A 528 54.71 -23.05 -0.76
C THR A 528 55.37 -22.07 -1.75
N ASN A 529 55.37 -22.39 -3.04
CA ASN A 529 56.01 -21.57 -4.07
C ASN A 529 55.13 -20.42 -4.56
N SER A 530 53.86 -20.32 -4.15
CA SER A 530 53.01 -19.17 -4.52
C SER A 530 53.55 -17.86 -3.95
N GLY A 531 54.29 -17.92 -2.85
CA GLY A 531 54.94 -16.76 -2.23
C GLY A 531 53.94 -15.72 -1.70
N LEU A 532 54.45 -14.51 -1.47
CA LEU A 532 53.67 -13.32 -1.12
C LEU A 532 53.53 -12.42 -2.35
N SER A 533 52.42 -11.69 -2.46
CA SER A 533 52.21 -10.75 -3.57
C SER A 533 52.97 -9.43 -3.35
N GLY A 534 53.35 -8.80 -4.45
CA GLY A 534 54.09 -7.54 -4.47
C GLY A 534 53.22 -6.27 -4.52
N TYR A 535 51.89 -6.37 -4.42
CA TYR A 535 50.99 -5.22 -4.59
C TYR A 535 51.10 -4.17 -3.47
N THR A 536 51.50 -4.57 -2.26
CA THR A 536 51.54 -3.69 -1.05
C THR A 536 52.96 -3.34 -0.59
N VAL A 537 53.94 -3.50 -1.49
CA VAL A 537 55.35 -3.17 -1.23
C VAL A 537 55.91 -2.28 -2.33
N GLU A 538 57.07 -1.67 -2.08
CA GLU A 538 57.78 -0.86 -3.08
C GLU A 538 58.03 -1.65 -4.38
N ALA A 539 57.94 -0.95 -5.51
CA ALA A 539 58.21 -1.54 -6.81
C ALA A 539 59.58 -2.22 -6.83
N ASP A 540 59.65 -3.41 -7.44
CA ASP A 540 60.86 -4.24 -7.52
C ASP A 540 61.47 -4.70 -6.18
N SER A 541 60.78 -4.52 -5.06
CA SER A 541 61.19 -5.05 -3.76
C SER A 541 60.65 -6.47 -3.51
N LEU A 542 61.35 -7.23 -2.68
CA LEU A 542 60.88 -8.55 -2.24
C LEU A 542 59.76 -8.38 -1.20
N PRO A 543 58.55 -8.94 -1.43
CA PRO A 543 57.49 -8.86 -0.46
C PRO A 543 57.87 -9.66 0.80
N ASN A 544 57.74 -9.02 1.95
CA ASN A 544 57.97 -9.64 3.26
C ASN A 544 56.79 -9.37 4.20
N ASN A 545 56.77 -10.02 5.35
CA ASN A 545 55.67 -9.90 6.30
C ASN A 545 55.56 -8.49 6.91
N ASP A 546 56.64 -7.72 7.05
CA ASP A 546 56.70 -6.54 7.90
C ASP A 546 56.61 -5.19 7.15
N SER A 547 56.69 -5.17 5.82
CA SER A 547 56.69 -3.95 5.00
C SER A 547 55.28 -3.45 4.61
N LEU A 548 54.68 -2.51 5.35
CA LEU A 548 53.46 -1.83 4.90
C LEU A 548 53.82 -0.48 4.28
N VAL A 549 53.54 -0.34 2.99
CA VAL A 549 53.63 0.95 2.28
C VAL A 549 52.23 1.34 1.86
N ILE A 550 51.90 2.63 2.00
CA ILE A 550 50.64 3.20 1.51
C ILE A 550 50.96 3.89 0.17
N GLY A 551 50.26 3.48 -0.88
CA GLY A 551 50.41 4.05 -2.22
C GLY A 551 49.87 5.48 -2.32
N ALA A 552 50.11 6.12 -3.47
CA ALA A 552 49.63 7.49 -3.73
C ALA A 552 48.09 7.60 -3.74
N GLN A 553 47.39 6.49 -4.02
CA GLN A 553 45.92 6.41 -4.07
C GLN A 553 45.28 6.13 -2.70
N GLY A 554 46.07 5.97 -1.64
CA GLY A 554 45.59 5.78 -0.28
C GLY A 554 45.68 4.33 0.23
N PRO A 555 45.24 4.09 1.49
CA PRO A 555 45.44 2.81 2.18
C PRO A 555 44.53 1.66 1.71
N ASN A 556 43.52 1.95 0.89
CA ASN A 556 42.54 0.98 0.38
C ASN A 556 42.85 0.55 -1.07
N PHE A 557 44.01 0.95 -1.60
CA PHE A 557 44.46 0.63 -2.95
C PHE A 557 45.88 0.07 -2.90
N PRO A 558 46.29 -0.75 -3.88
CA PRO A 558 47.65 -1.26 -3.95
C PRO A 558 48.67 -0.13 -4.16
N VAL A 559 49.89 -0.35 -3.68
CA VAL A 559 51.04 0.55 -3.88
C VAL A 559 51.48 0.56 -5.34
N THR A 560 51.43 -0.60 -5.99
CA THR A 560 51.74 -0.76 -7.41
C THR A 560 50.78 -1.76 -8.04
N TRP A 561 50.31 -1.45 -9.24
CA TRP A 561 49.42 -2.28 -10.04
C TRP A 561 50.16 -3.27 -10.96
N ASN A 562 51.49 -3.15 -11.08
CA ASN A 562 52.30 -4.04 -11.92
C ASN A 562 53.55 -4.55 -11.17
N PRO A 563 53.41 -5.23 -10.02
CA PRO A 563 54.56 -5.78 -9.31
C PRO A 563 55.19 -6.97 -10.06
N ARG A 564 56.40 -7.36 -9.65
CA ARG A 564 57.04 -8.58 -10.16
C ARG A 564 56.29 -9.85 -9.75
N TYR A 565 55.84 -9.91 -8.49
CA TYR A 565 55.13 -11.04 -7.90
C TYR A 565 53.64 -10.73 -7.86
N VAL A 566 52.89 -11.26 -8.81
CA VAL A 566 51.44 -11.02 -9.01
C VAL A 566 50.63 -12.26 -8.69
N TYR A 567 49.31 -12.16 -8.72
CA TYR A 567 48.45 -13.34 -8.67
C TYR A 567 48.49 -14.11 -9.98
N ALA A 568 48.60 -15.43 -9.87
CA ALA A 568 48.27 -16.32 -10.96
C ALA A 568 46.75 -16.54 -10.94
N ALA A 569 46.04 -15.70 -11.68
CA ALA A 569 44.58 -15.73 -11.80
C ALA A 569 44.14 -16.38 -13.12
N GLY A 570 42.94 -16.94 -13.17
CA GLY A 570 42.43 -17.54 -14.39
C GLY A 570 40.91 -17.62 -14.44
N PHE A 571 40.42 -17.94 -15.64
CA PHE A 571 39.00 -18.11 -15.91
C PHE A 571 38.72 -19.56 -16.29
N ALA A 572 37.55 -20.06 -15.91
CA ALA A 572 37.06 -21.36 -16.36
C ALA A 572 36.35 -21.29 -17.73
N ALA A 573 35.85 -20.11 -18.10
CA ALA A 573 35.01 -19.88 -19.27
C ALA A 573 35.60 -18.74 -20.13
N ASN A 574 36.63 -19.07 -20.91
CA ASN A 574 37.42 -18.09 -21.69
C ASN A 574 37.68 -18.59 -23.12
N PRO A 575 37.96 -17.66 -24.06
CA PRO A 575 38.44 -17.98 -25.39
C PRO A 575 39.92 -18.39 -25.34
N ASP A 576 40.44 -18.84 -26.49
CA ASP A 576 41.88 -18.98 -26.70
C ASP A 576 42.57 -17.62 -26.53
N HIS A 577 43.61 -17.54 -25.69
CA HIS A 577 44.31 -16.28 -25.41
C HIS A 577 45.78 -16.50 -24.99
N ARG A 578 46.54 -15.41 -24.83
CA ARG A 578 47.86 -15.42 -24.18
C ARG A 578 47.76 -14.93 -22.76
N GLU A 579 48.40 -15.62 -21.82
CA GLU A 579 48.45 -15.19 -20.42
C GLU A 579 49.87 -14.88 -19.97
N GLY A 580 50.05 -13.70 -19.36
CA GLY A 580 51.34 -13.17 -18.92
C GLY A 580 51.31 -12.58 -17.51
N TYR A 581 50.13 -12.46 -16.90
CA TYR A 581 49.86 -11.89 -15.57
C TYR A 581 50.30 -10.44 -15.33
N ALA A 582 50.78 -9.77 -16.38
CA ALA A 582 51.15 -8.36 -16.33
C ALA A 582 49.97 -7.51 -16.78
N ILE A 583 49.76 -6.38 -16.12
CA ILE A 583 48.71 -5.44 -16.53
C ILE A 583 48.97 -4.88 -17.94
N ASN A 584 47.91 -4.74 -18.73
CA ASN A 584 47.98 -4.00 -19.99
C ASN A 584 47.93 -2.48 -19.74
N THR A 585 49.01 -1.77 -20.08
CA THR A 585 49.12 -0.33 -19.76
C THR A 585 48.42 0.57 -20.78
N THR A 586 48.12 0.07 -21.98
CA THR A 586 47.54 0.86 -23.08
C THR A 586 46.02 0.71 -23.21
N GLY A 587 45.34 0.27 -22.13
CA GLY A 587 43.89 0.07 -22.07
C GLY A 587 43.47 -1.38 -21.89
N PRO A 588 42.16 -1.68 -22.03
CA PRO A 588 41.63 -3.03 -21.89
C PRO A 588 42.26 -4.05 -22.85
N ARG A 589 42.28 -5.31 -22.43
CA ARG A 589 42.80 -6.42 -23.25
C ARG A 589 41.91 -6.73 -24.45
N LEU A 590 42.50 -7.39 -25.45
CA LEU A 590 41.78 -7.98 -26.58
C LEU A 590 42.27 -9.43 -26.77
N PRO A 591 41.71 -10.41 -26.02
CA PRO A 591 42.31 -11.74 -25.89
C PRO A 591 42.29 -12.56 -27.19
N ALA A 592 41.23 -12.41 -27.99
CA ALA A 592 41.05 -13.14 -29.24
C ALA A 592 40.67 -12.19 -30.40
N THR A 593 41.07 -12.58 -31.61
CA THR A 593 40.80 -11.85 -32.86
C THR A 593 40.24 -12.79 -33.92
N ARG A 594 39.48 -12.25 -34.87
CA ARG A 594 38.84 -13.08 -35.89
C ARG A 594 39.85 -13.60 -36.91
N GLY A 595 39.92 -14.92 -37.04
CA GLY A 595 40.76 -15.66 -37.98
C GLY A 595 40.19 -15.72 -39.39
N SER A 596 40.97 -16.34 -40.28
CA SER A 596 40.66 -16.40 -41.72
C SER A 596 39.47 -17.29 -42.08
N ASP A 597 39.15 -18.26 -41.23
CA ASP A 597 38.00 -19.16 -41.35
C ASP A 597 36.72 -18.58 -40.69
N GLY A 598 36.82 -17.38 -40.12
CA GLY A 598 35.74 -16.70 -39.44
C GLY A 598 35.59 -17.04 -37.95
N SER A 599 36.36 -18.01 -37.44
CA SER A 599 36.47 -18.33 -36.01
C SER A 599 37.35 -17.34 -35.26
N TYR A 600 37.31 -17.34 -33.93
CA TYR A 600 38.18 -16.51 -33.10
C TYR A 600 39.41 -17.31 -32.67
N GLU A 601 40.58 -16.73 -32.91
CA GLU A 601 41.90 -17.28 -32.58
C GLU A 601 42.63 -16.35 -31.59
N VAL A 602 43.67 -16.87 -30.94
CA VAL A 602 44.54 -16.10 -30.03
C VAL A 602 45.02 -14.81 -30.70
N ASN A 603 44.85 -13.67 -30.03
CA ASN A 603 45.44 -12.42 -30.48
C ASN A 603 46.95 -12.38 -30.17
N PRO A 604 47.85 -12.38 -31.17
CA PRO A 604 49.29 -12.37 -30.90
C PRO A 604 49.81 -11.04 -30.34
N ALA A 605 49.03 -9.95 -30.47
CA ALA A 605 49.39 -8.64 -29.93
C ALA A 605 49.03 -8.49 -28.45
N ASP A 606 48.06 -9.27 -27.94
CA ASP A 606 47.72 -9.31 -26.52
C ASP A 606 48.75 -10.14 -25.76
N GLN A 607 49.33 -9.58 -24.71
CA GLN A 607 50.34 -10.24 -23.86
C GLN A 607 51.41 -11.00 -24.66
N PRO A 608 52.25 -10.35 -25.49
CA PRO A 608 53.17 -11.02 -26.40
C PRO A 608 54.23 -11.86 -25.66
N GLN A 609 54.55 -11.50 -24.42
CA GLN A 609 55.44 -12.26 -23.55
C GLN A 609 54.75 -13.43 -22.83
N GLY A 610 53.43 -13.53 -22.90
CA GLY A 610 52.62 -14.60 -22.33
C GLY A 610 52.76 -15.94 -23.07
N PHE A 611 52.17 -16.98 -22.48
CA PHE A 611 52.03 -18.31 -23.09
C PHE A 611 50.59 -18.54 -23.54
N VAL A 612 50.38 -19.41 -24.53
CA VAL A 612 49.02 -19.71 -25.01
C VAL A 612 48.25 -20.55 -24.00
N VAL A 613 47.02 -20.12 -23.71
CA VAL A 613 46.01 -20.84 -22.95
C VAL A 613 44.87 -21.17 -23.89
N ASN A 614 44.61 -22.46 -24.08
CA ASN A 614 43.46 -22.91 -24.87
C ASN A 614 42.17 -22.64 -24.08
N GLY A 615 41.19 -22.07 -24.75
CA GLY A 615 39.87 -21.77 -24.25
C GLY A 615 39.00 -23.01 -24.07
N THR A 616 37.93 -22.81 -23.33
CA THR A 616 36.88 -23.80 -23.06
C THR A 616 35.59 -23.49 -23.80
N LEU A 617 35.49 -22.29 -24.37
CA LEU A 617 34.32 -21.79 -25.09
C LEU A 617 34.34 -22.20 -26.57
N PRO A 618 33.18 -22.18 -27.25
CA PRO A 618 33.11 -22.39 -28.69
C PRO A 618 34.01 -21.40 -29.45
N THR A 619 34.54 -21.82 -30.59
CA THR A 619 35.43 -20.98 -31.42
C THR A 619 34.75 -19.76 -32.04
N SER A 620 33.44 -19.60 -31.84
CA SER A 620 32.68 -18.39 -32.17
C SER A 620 32.71 -17.32 -31.06
N ALA A 621 33.18 -17.65 -29.86
CA ALA A 621 33.29 -16.72 -28.73
C ALA A 621 34.67 -16.06 -28.72
N ASN A 622 34.71 -14.74 -28.54
CA ASN A 622 35.93 -13.93 -28.53
C ASN A 622 36.30 -13.38 -27.15
N GLN A 623 35.47 -13.63 -26.14
CA GLN A 623 35.55 -13.08 -24.79
C GLN A 623 35.08 -14.12 -23.77
N GLY A 624 35.44 -13.91 -22.51
CA GLY A 624 34.93 -14.72 -21.40
C GLY A 624 33.41 -14.58 -21.26
N VAL A 625 32.78 -15.49 -20.52
CA VAL A 625 31.33 -15.46 -20.24
C VAL A 625 31.06 -15.65 -18.76
N HIS A 626 29.81 -15.39 -18.36
CA HIS A 626 29.36 -15.49 -16.97
C HIS A 626 29.41 -16.94 -16.45
N SER A 627 29.27 -17.11 -15.13
CA SER A 627 29.23 -18.39 -14.44
C SER A 627 27.97 -18.57 -13.59
N LEU A 628 27.67 -19.83 -13.25
CA LEU A 628 26.59 -20.25 -12.32
C LEU A 628 26.96 -20.00 -10.84
N THR A 629 28.04 -19.30 -10.54
CA THR A 629 28.48 -19.10 -9.15
C THR A 629 27.46 -18.25 -8.40
N ASP A 630 26.99 -18.74 -7.24
CA ASP A 630 26.17 -17.94 -6.33
C ASP A 630 26.94 -16.68 -5.91
N VAL A 631 26.27 -15.54 -5.94
CA VAL A 631 26.91 -14.24 -5.67
C VAL A 631 26.58 -13.75 -4.27
N PRO A 632 27.52 -13.08 -3.59
CA PRO A 632 27.30 -12.61 -2.22
C PRO A 632 26.32 -11.43 -2.17
N VAL A 633 25.62 -11.31 -1.05
CA VAL A 633 24.75 -10.19 -0.72
C VAL A 633 25.18 -9.65 0.64
N PHE A 634 25.59 -8.40 0.69
CA PHE A 634 25.90 -7.70 1.94
C PHE A 634 24.80 -6.69 2.24
N ALA A 635 24.39 -6.56 3.50
CA ALA A 635 23.39 -5.57 3.89
C ALA A 635 23.72 -4.90 5.23
N ASN A 636 23.34 -3.63 5.35
CA ASN A 636 23.50 -2.80 6.55
C ASN A 636 22.27 -1.89 6.75
N GLY A 637 21.99 -1.49 7.98
CA GLY A 637 20.85 -0.62 8.32
C GLY A 637 19.54 -1.38 8.56
N PRO A 638 18.38 -0.70 8.55
CA PRO A 638 17.10 -1.31 8.95
C PRO A 638 16.66 -2.45 8.04
N GLY A 639 16.39 -3.63 8.61
CA GLY A 639 15.94 -4.81 7.87
C GLY A 639 17.08 -5.68 7.28
N HIS A 640 18.34 -5.34 7.55
CA HIS A 640 19.52 -6.08 7.03
C HIS A 640 19.51 -7.56 7.44
N GLU A 641 18.94 -7.91 8.59
CA GLU A 641 18.93 -9.27 9.12
C GLU A 641 18.24 -10.27 8.19
N LYS A 642 17.32 -9.80 7.35
CA LYS A 642 16.62 -10.62 6.34
C LYS A 642 17.56 -11.10 5.23
N PHE A 643 18.72 -10.48 5.03
CA PHE A 643 19.64 -10.80 3.94
C PHE A 643 20.66 -11.89 4.31
N ARG A 644 20.52 -12.53 5.48
CA ARG A 644 21.37 -13.66 5.90
C ARG A 644 20.92 -14.98 5.27
N GLY A 645 21.88 -15.86 4.97
CA GLY A 645 21.62 -17.19 4.42
C GLY A 645 21.72 -17.26 2.89
N VAL A 646 21.19 -18.34 2.31
CA VAL A 646 21.18 -18.56 0.84
C VAL A 646 19.74 -18.53 0.36
N TYR A 647 19.44 -17.72 -0.66
CA TYR A 647 18.09 -17.50 -1.18
C TYR A 647 18.09 -17.26 -2.69
N ASN A 648 16.90 -17.13 -3.27
CA ASN A 648 16.78 -16.88 -4.71
C ASN A 648 16.99 -15.37 -4.99
N SER A 649 17.51 -14.99 -6.16
CA SER A 649 17.71 -13.57 -6.51
C SER A 649 16.42 -12.75 -6.39
N ILE A 650 15.27 -13.36 -6.66
CA ILE A 650 13.96 -12.72 -6.53
C ILE A 650 13.64 -12.30 -5.10
N ASP A 651 14.22 -12.94 -4.08
CA ASP A 651 13.94 -12.63 -2.68
C ASP A 651 14.50 -11.26 -2.27
N ILE A 652 15.51 -10.73 -3.00
CA ILE A 652 16.05 -9.39 -2.75
C ILE A 652 14.96 -8.33 -2.93
N PHE A 653 14.18 -8.42 -4.01
CA PHE A 653 13.03 -7.56 -4.26
C PHE A 653 12.04 -7.57 -3.08
N PHE A 654 11.64 -8.76 -2.63
CA PHE A 654 10.67 -8.89 -1.54
C PHE A 654 11.22 -8.37 -0.21
N LYS A 655 12.51 -8.62 0.09
CA LYS A 655 13.15 -8.12 1.32
C LYS A 655 13.23 -6.59 1.32
N ILE A 656 13.54 -5.97 0.18
CA ILE A 656 13.54 -4.51 0.02
C ILE A 656 12.11 -3.95 0.16
N ALA A 657 11.14 -4.54 -0.54
CA ALA A 657 9.75 -4.11 -0.48
C ALA A 657 9.15 -4.21 0.92
N ASP A 658 9.51 -5.26 1.66
CA ASP A 658 9.17 -5.42 3.07
C ASP A 658 9.80 -4.31 3.93
N ALA A 659 11.09 -4.00 3.72
CA ALA A 659 11.78 -2.98 4.50
C ALA A 659 11.13 -1.60 4.32
N LEU A 660 10.70 -1.29 3.09
CA LEU A 660 9.97 -0.09 2.73
C LEU A 660 8.48 -0.12 3.13
N ALA A 661 7.97 -1.29 3.55
CA ALA A 661 6.55 -1.58 3.76
C ALA A 661 5.67 -0.97 2.67
N LEU A 662 5.90 -1.38 1.42
CA LEU A 662 5.12 -0.98 0.24
C LEU A 662 3.71 -1.60 0.25
N VAL A 663 3.04 -1.50 1.39
CA VAL A 663 1.69 -1.98 1.67
C VAL A 663 0.69 -1.05 0.97
N PRO A 664 -0.40 -1.59 0.39
CA PRO A 664 -1.52 -0.76 -0.06
C PRO A 664 -1.97 0.19 1.06
N ALA A 665 -2.10 1.49 0.77
CA ALA A 665 -2.56 2.49 1.72
C ALA A 665 -3.89 2.12 2.41
N SER A 666 -4.72 1.30 1.78
CA SER A 666 -5.94 0.72 2.36
C SER A 666 -5.66 -0.23 3.52
N ILE A 667 -4.65 -1.09 3.41
CA ILE A 667 -4.23 -2.01 4.48
C ILE A 667 -3.53 -1.20 5.57
N LEU A 668 -2.67 -0.24 5.23
CA LEU A 668 -2.03 0.62 6.23
C LEU A 668 -3.07 1.42 7.04
N ARG A 669 -4.09 1.99 6.38
CA ARG A 669 -5.22 2.68 7.03
C ARG A 669 -6.07 1.72 7.87
N SER A 670 -6.28 0.49 7.42
CA SER A 670 -7.01 -0.55 8.16
C SER A 670 -6.23 -0.99 9.41
N SER A 671 -4.94 -1.24 9.28
CA SER A 671 -4.03 -1.60 10.36
C SER A 671 -3.90 -0.47 11.39
N LEU A 672 -3.70 0.78 10.95
CA LEU A 672 -3.67 1.96 11.82
C LEU A 672 -5.00 2.16 12.56
N ARG A 673 -6.15 2.01 11.88
CA ARG A 673 -7.48 2.09 12.51
C ARG A 673 -7.70 0.98 13.52
N THR A 674 -7.22 -0.23 13.24
CA THR A 674 -7.27 -1.38 14.15
C THR A 674 -6.38 -1.14 15.36
N LEU A 675 -5.19 -0.57 15.16
CA LEU A 675 -4.27 -0.21 16.24
C LEU A 675 -4.87 0.88 17.15
N ILE A 676 -5.49 1.92 16.59
CA ILE A 676 -6.13 3.01 17.34
C ILE A 676 -7.43 2.56 18.04
N SER A 677 -8.15 1.59 17.47
CA SER A 677 -9.37 1.04 18.06
C SER A 677 -9.08 0.03 19.17
N GLN A 678 -8.01 -0.78 19.02
CA GLN A 678 -7.65 -1.83 19.98
C GLN A 678 -6.68 -1.38 21.08
N LEU A 679 -5.92 -0.30 20.88
CA LEU A 679 -4.93 0.21 21.86
C LEU A 679 -5.24 1.66 22.28
N PRO A 680 -6.03 1.87 23.35
CA PRO A 680 -6.37 3.21 23.87
C PRO A 680 -5.15 4.07 24.24
N ALA A 681 -4.04 3.45 24.66
CA ALA A 681 -2.80 4.15 25.00
C ALA A 681 -2.07 4.74 23.77
N ALA A 682 -2.14 4.08 22.61
CA ALA A 682 -1.53 4.56 21.37
C ALA A 682 -2.29 5.76 20.78
N ARG A 683 -3.56 5.93 21.16
CA ARG A 683 -4.44 7.01 20.66
C ARG A 683 -3.89 8.41 20.95
N HIS A 684 -3.38 8.65 22.15
CA HIS A 684 -2.89 9.98 22.53
C HIS A 684 -1.65 10.37 21.73
N VAL A 685 -0.66 9.47 21.65
CA VAL A 685 0.58 9.68 20.90
C VAL A 685 0.28 9.87 19.40
N PHE A 686 -0.67 9.10 18.87
CA PHE A 686 -1.09 9.22 17.48
C PHE A 686 -1.76 10.56 17.18
N VAL A 687 -2.73 11.00 18.01
CA VAL A 687 -3.40 12.30 17.85
C VAL A 687 -2.39 13.44 17.96
N GLU A 688 -1.46 13.37 18.90
CA GLU A 688 -0.40 14.37 19.07
C GLU A 688 0.56 14.42 17.86
N HIS A 689 0.91 13.25 17.31
CA HIS A 689 1.76 13.14 16.12
C HIS A 689 1.05 13.72 14.88
N VAL A 690 -0.24 13.41 14.67
CA VAL A 690 -1.05 13.99 13.59
C VAL A 690 -1.18 15.51 13.77
N HIS A 691 -1.37 15.99 15.00
CA HIS A 691 -1.40 17.43 15.32
C HIS A 691 -0.10 18.12 14.95
N ARG A 692 1.04 17.50 15.26
CA ARG A 692 2.37 17.99 14.91
C ARG A 692 2.58 18.01 13.40
N ARG A 693 2.20 16.94 12.70
CA ARG A 693 2.35 16.83 11.24
C ARG A 693 1.47 17.84 10.49
N LEU A 694 0.23 18.07 10.94
CA LEU A 694 -0.65 19.11 10.37
C LEU A 694 -0.11 20.53 10.59
N LYS A 695 0.66 20.77 11.66
CA LYS A 695 1.35 22.05 11.89
C LYS A 695 2.61 22.19 11.04
N GLU A 696 3.36 21.11 10.85
CA GLU A 696 4.60 21.09 10.06
C GLU A 696 4.33 21.15 8.55
N SER A 697 3.27 20.49 8.06
CA SER A 697 2.91 20.42 6.65
C SER A 697 1.38 20.48 6.49
N PRO A 698 0.77 21.68 6.57
CA PRO A 698 -0.67 21.83 6.45
C PRO A 698 -1.13 21.49 5.01
N PRO A 699 -2.15 20.63 4.84
CA PRO A 699 -2.72 20.35 3.53
C PRO A 699 -3.14 21.63 2.79
N LEU A 700 -2.79 21.71 1.50
CA LEU A 700 -3.15 22.87 0.66
C LEU A 700 -4.66 22.91 0.41
N PHE A 701 -5.24 24.11 0.44
CA PHE A 701 -6.64 24.32 0.05
C PHE A 701 -6.77 24.22 -1.47
N THR A 702 -7.51 23.22 -1.95
CA THR A 702 -7.84 23.08 -3.38
C THR A 702 -8.57 24.33 -3.88
N PRO A 703 -8.17 24.95 -5.00
CA PRO A 703 -8.85 26.14 -5.53
C PRO A 703 -10.35 25.90 -5.75
N PRO A 704 -11.25 26.84 -5.43
CA PRO A 704 -12.69 26.68 -5.61
C PRO A 704 -13.12 26.26 -7.03
N SER A 705 -12.41 26.72 -8.07
CA SER A 705 -12.67 26.35 -9.47
C SER A 705 -12.42 24.87 -9.78
N GLU A 706 -11.54 24.21 -9.03
CA GLU A 706 -11.25 22.78 -9.18
C GLU A 706 -12.10 21.92 -8.24
N LEU A 707 -12.46 22.46 -7.08
CA LEU A 707 -13.23 21.77 -6.05
C LEU A 707 -14.65 21.41 -6.50
N PHE A 708 -15.30 22.26 -7.32
CA PHE A 708 -16.70 22.06 -7.75
C PHE A 708 -16.85 21.48 -9.16
N ASN A 709 -15.77 20.97 -9.76
CA ASN A 709 -15.83 20.31 -11.05
C ASN A 709 -16.15 18.81 -10.89
N VAL A 710 -17.45 18.48 -11.01
CA VAL A 710 -18.02 17.14 -10.74
C VAL A 710 -17.42 16.01 -11.62
N ALA A 711 -16.71 16.35 -12.71
CA ALA A 711 -16.06 15.39 -13.59
C ALA A 711 -14.69 14.88 -13.08
N LYS A 712 -14.17 15.41 -11.97
CA LYS A 712 -12.84 15.05 -11.46
C LYS A 712 -12.84 14.58 -9.98
N PRO A 713 -11.89 13.71 -9.57
CA PRO A 713 -11.88 13.10 -8.24
C PRO A 713 -11.53 14.03 -7.06
N GLN A 714 -11.13 15.29 -7.30
CA GLN A 714 -10.59 16.15 -6.24
C GLN A 714 -11.62 16.56 -5.17
N TYR A 715 -12.91 16.66 -5.50
CA TYR A 715 -13.95 16.91 -4.49
C TYR A 715 -14.04 15.77 -3.47
N ALA A 716 -14.00 14.52 -3.96
CA ALA A 716 -14.06 13.33 -3.12
C ALA A 716 -12.81 13.24 -2.22
N GLU A 717 -11.63 13.53 -2.76
CA GLU A 717 -10.37 13.56 -2.01
C GLU A 717 -10.36 14.67 -0.94
N PHE A 718 -10.82 15.87 -1.27
CA PHE A 718 -10.92 17.00 -0.33
C PHE A 718 -11.87 16.68 0.83
N MET A 719 -13.04 16.11 0.52
CA MET A 719 -14.01 15.70 1.54
C MET A 719 -13.52 14.51 2.36
N ALA A 720 -12.81 13.55 1.76
CA ALA A 720 -12.21 12.43 2.47
C ALA A 720 -11.13 12.89 3.46
N LEU A 721 -10.27 13.84 3.06
CA LEU A 721 -9.28 14.46 3.93
C LEU A 721 -9.95 15.21 5.09
N THR A 722 -10.93 16.06 4.79
CA THR A 722 -11.68 16.83 5.80
C THR A 722 -12.34 15.89 6.82
N ARG A 723 -12.95 14.79 6.35
CA ARG A 723 -13.53 13.74 7.19
C ARG A 723 -12.50 13.01 8.03
N CYS A 724 -11.31 12.75 7.49
CA CYS A 724 -10.22 12.12 8.22
C CYS A 724 -9.75 12.98 9.40
N ILE A 725 -9.65 14.31 9.20
CA ILE A 725 -9.21 15.25 10.24
C ILE A 725 -10.19 15.27 11.42
N PHE A 726 -11.49 15.48 11.18
CA PHE A 726 -12.45 15.53 12.29
C PHE A 726 -12.72 14.14 12.91
N SER A 727 -12.63 13.06 12.14
CA SER A 727 -12.75 11.69 12.65
C SER A 727 -11.58 11.32 13.58
N SER A 728 -10.42 11.97 13.39
CA SER A 728 -9.25 11.89 14.28
C SER A 728 -9.37 12.77 15.53
N LYS A 729 -10.56 13.26 15.87
CA LYS A 729 -10.86 14.15 17.01
C LYS A 729 -10.21 15.55 16.94
N LEU A 730 -9.72 15.95 15.77
CA LEU A 730 -9.19 17.29 15.49
C LEU A 730 -10.28 18.21 14.92
N ALA A 731 -11.25 18.54 15.77
CA ALA A 731 -12.47 19.24 15.33
C ALA A 731 -12.22 20.73 15.01
N ILE A 732 -11.26 21.39 15.67
CA ILE A 732 -10.93 22.81 15.42
C ILE A 732 -10.20 22.95 14.08
N GLU A 733 -9.28 22.03 13.79
CA GLU A 733 -8.44 21.99 12.60
C GLU A 733 -9.22 21.65 11.33
N SER A 734 -10.41 21.03 11.46
CA SER A 734 -11.29 20.74 10.31
C SER A 734 -12.12 21.94 9.85
N LEU A 735 -12.37 22.93 10.73
CA LEU A 735 -13.23 24.09 10.43
C LEU A 735 -12.73 24.93 9.23
N PRO A 736 -11.42 25.23 9.08
CA PRO A 736 -10.92 25.98 7.93
C PRO A 736 -11.28 25.33 6.57
N TYR A 737 -11.26 24.00 6.48
CA TYR A 737 -11.61 23.26 5.26
C TYR A 737 -13.10 23.37 4.93
N LEU A 738 -13.94 23.28 5.97
CA LEU A 738 -15.39 23.47 5.82
C LEU A 738 -15.74 24.92 5.45
N ILE A 739 -15.03 25.90 6.02
CA ILE A 739 -15.17 27.32 5.65
C ILE A 739 -14.77 27.53 4.19
N HIS A 740 -13.65 26.96 3.77
CA HIS A 740 -13.16 27.05 2.39
C HIS A 740 -14.16 26.47 1.39
N LEU A 741 -14.74 25.31 1.70
CA LEU A 741 -15.81 24.71 0.90
C LEU A 741 -17.01 25.65 0.74
N VAL A 742 -17.53 26.20 1.84
CA VAL A 742 -18.73 27.06 1.78
C VAL A 742 -18.44 28.40 1.11
N LYS A 743 -17.28 29.02 1.36
CA LYS A 743 -16.87 30.27 0.71
C LYS A 743 -16.59 30.08 -0.79
N GLY A 744 -16.09 28.91 -1.18
CA GLY A 744 -15.78 28.60 -2.57
C GLY A 744 -17.00 28.59 -3.50
N ILE A 745 -18.21 28.39 -2.97
CA ILE A 745 -19.45 28.33 -3.77
C ILE A 745 -19.74 29.67 -4.48
N PRO A 746 -19.86 30.81 -3.77
CA PRO A 746 -19.99 32.10 -4.42
C PRO A 746 -18.73 32.50 -5.19
N ASP A 747 -17.53 32.17 -4.71
CA ASP A 747 -16.26 32.55 -5.34
C ASP A 747 -16.04 31.88 -6.72
N ALA A 748 -16.52 30.65 -6.90
CA ALA A 748 -16.43 29.91 -8.16
C ALA A 748 -17.70 30.01 -9.03
N GLU A 749 -18.65 30.87 -8.66
CA GLU A 749 -19.95 31.03 -9.33
C GLU A 749 -20.68 29.69 -9.61
N VAL A 750 -20.62 28.77 -8.65
CA VAL A 750 -21.14 27.40 -8.81
C VAL A 750 -22.65 27.43 -9.04
N TYR A 751 -23.14 26.59 -9.96
CA TYR A 751 -24.55 26.44 -10.30
C TYR A 751 -24.92 24.95 -10.34
N TRP A 752 -26.05 24.58 -9.75
CA TRP A 752 -26.60 23.21 -9.78
C TRP A 752 -28.10 23.24 -10.09
N LYS A 753 -28.65 22.11 -10.54
CA LYS A 753 -30.10 21.93 -10.74
C LYS A 753 -30.71 21.15 -9.56
N PRO A 754 -32.05 21.22 -9.38
CA PRO A 754 -32.74 20.35 -8.43
C PRO A 754 -32.51 18.86 -8.76
N ASN A 755 -32.12 18.06 -7.76
CA ASN A 755 -31.72 16.64 -7.84
C ASN A 755 -30.41 16.35 -8.60
N ASP A 756 -29.53 17.33 -8.75
CA ASP A 756 -28.20 17.13 -9.36
C ASP A 756 -27.23 16.44 -8.38
N ASP A 757 -26.23 15.74 -8.88
CA ASP A 757 -25.23 15.02 -8.06
C ASP A 757 -24.45 15.97 -7.15
N LEU A 758 -24.27 17.22 -7.61
CA LEU A 758 -23.66 18.29 -6.84
C LEU A 758 -24.54 18.75 -5.67
N GLU A 759 -25.86 18.88 -5.87
CA GLU A 759 -26.80 19.25 -4.79
C GLU A 759 -26.80 18.19 -3.68
N ASN A 760 -26.87 16.91 -4.06
CA ASN A 760 -26.78 15.78 -3.14
C ASN A 760 -25.44 15.77 -2.37
N SER A 761 -24.35 16.16 -3.03
CA SER A 761 -23.02 16.24 -2.42
C SER A 761 -22.88 17.41 -1.44
N LEU A 762 -23.50 18.56 -1.74
CA LEU A 762 -23.58 19.72 -0.85
C LEU A 762 -24.48 19.44 0.36
N GLU A 763 -25.58 18.70 0.19
CA GLU A 763 -26.43 18.25 1.31
C GLU A 763 -25.67 17.29 2.25
N ARG A 764 -24.83 16.41 1.70
CA ARG A 764 -23.94 15.56 2.51
C ARG A 764 -22.91 16.40 3.25
N ALA A 765 -22.30 17.39 2.59
CA ALA A 765 -21.36 18.32 3.22
C ALA A 765 -22.02 19.13 4.36
N CYS A 766 -23.29 19.50 4.22
CA CYS A 766 -24.07 20.10 5.31
C CYS A 766 -24.15 19.15 6.53
N GLY A 767 -24.35 17.85 6.30
CA GLY A 767 -24.29 16.83 7.35
C GLY A 767 -22.90 16.66 7.99
N ASP A 768 -21.83 16.87 7.22
CA ASP A 768 -20.45 16.84 7.74
C ASP A 768 -20.15 18.07 8.62
N ILE A 769 -20.64 19.26 8.24
CA ILE A 769 -20.53 20.48 9.08
C ILE A 769 -21.25 20.27 10.42
N VAL A 770 -22.47 19.73 10.39
CA VAL A 770 -23.26 19.40 11.58
C VAL A 770 -22.49 18.47 12.53
N GLN A 771 -21.82 17.44 11.97
CA GLN A 771 -21.02 16.50 12.74
C GLN A 771 -19.73 17.13 13.27
N ALA A 772 -19.04 17.95 12.49
CA ALA A 772 -17.83 18.64 12.92
C ALA A 772 -18.12 19.60 14.09
N VAL A 773 -19.21 20.38 14.00
CA VAL A 773 -19.66 21.27 15.09
C VAL A 773 -20.08 20.47 16.32
N GLN A 774 -20.69 19.30 16.16
CA GLN A 774 -21.03 18.42 17.28
C GLN A 774 -19.77 17.82 17.94
N ALA A 775 -18.81 17.33 17.17
CA ALA A 775 -17.52 16.85 17.68
C ALA A 775 -16.74 17.98 18.38
N LEU A 776 -16.89 19.22 17.91
CA LEU A 776 -16.34 20.41 18.54
C LEU A 776 -17.01 20.72 19.90
N LYS A 777 -18.34 20.61 19.99
CA LYS A 777 -19.10 20.72 21.26
C LYS A 777 -18.64 19.68 22.29
N GLU A 778 -18.33 18.47 21.84
CA GLU A 778 -17.84 17.37 22.67
C GLU A 778 -16.40 17.61 23.16
N SER A 779 -15.49 18.00 22.25
CA SER A 779 -14.06 18.20 22.54
C SER A 779 -13.78 19.45 23.40
N LEU A 780 -14.42 20.59 23.12
CA LEU A 780 -14.20 21.84 23.88
C LEU A 780 -14.79 21.84 25.30
N GLY A 781 -15.31 20.72 25.78
CA GLY A 781 -15.69 20.63 27.18
C GLY A 781 -15.26 19.35 27.90
N THR A 782 -14.21 18.71 27.39
CA THR A 782 -13.24 18.05 28.27
C THR A 782 -12.25 19.11 28.80
N SER A 783 -11.85 18.97 30.06
CA SER A 783 -10.78 19.69 30.79
C SER A 783 -10.27 21.00 30.17
N TYR A 784 -10.65 22.15 30.75
CA TYR A 784 -10.10 23.50 30.49
C TYR A 784 -9.36 23.66 29.14
N PRO A 785 -10.06 23.86 28.00
CA PRO A 785 -9.38 24.32 26.80
C PRO A 785 -8.65 25.62 27.13
N GLU A 786 -7.39 25.74 26.70
CA GLU A 786 -6.66 26.99 26.87
C GLU A 786 -7.49 28.13 26.30
N LYS A 787 -7.46 29.31 26.93
CA LYS A 787 -8.22 30.50 26.50
C LYS A 787 -8.07 30.77 24.98
N GLN A 788 -6.95 30.35 24.41
CA GLN A 788 -6.60 30.45 23.00
C GLN A 788 -7.40 29.52 22.08
N GLU A 789 -7.67 28.27 22.46
CA GLU A 789 -8.48 27.32 21.67
C GLU A 789 -9.96 27.73 21.60
N LEU A 790 -10.50 28.24 22.70
CA LEU A 790 -11.85 28.81 22.74
C LEU A 790 -11.99 30.05 21.85
N LEU A 791 -10.98 30.92 21.84
CA LEU A 791 -10.96 32.10 20.97
C LEU A 791 -10.84 31.70 19.49
N GLN A 792 -10.03 30.69 19.18
CA GLN A 792 -9.85 30.18 17.83
C GLN A 792 -11.12 29.48 17.31
N ALA A 793 -11.72 28.60 18.11
CA ALA A 793 -12.99 27.96 17.76
C ALA A 793 -14.10 29.01 17.55
N ARG A 794 -14.16 30.05 18.40
CA ARG A 794 -15.11 31.15 18.24
C ARG A 794 -14.89 31.90 16.92
N ALA A 795 -13.65 32.21 16.56
CA ALA A 795 -13.32 32.90 15.31
C ALA A 795 -13.77 32.07 14.11
N TYR A 796 -13.40 30.79 14.05
CA TYR A 796 -13.78 29.91 12.95
C TYR A 796 -15.29 29.65 12.86
N LEU A 797 -15.99 29.50 13.98
CA LEU A 797 -17.46 29.37 13.97
C LEU A 797 -18.14 30.64 13.46
N SER A 798 -17.62 31.82 13.81
CA SER A 798 -18.10 33.09 13.29
C SER A 798 -17.85 33.20 11.78
N ASP A 799 -16.67 32.81 11.31
CA ASP A 799 -16.32 32.82 9.89
C ASP A 799 -17.16 31.84 9.07
N LEU A 800 -17.43 30.66 9.62
CA LEU A 800 -18.31 29.67 9.01
C LEU A 800 -19.76 30.17 8.93
N SER A 801 -20.26 30.82 9.98
CA SER A 801 -21.60 31.42 9.98
C SER A 801 -21.74 32.54 8.95
N ASN A 802 -20.70 33.37 8.80
CA ASN A 802 -20.64 34.40 7.78
C ASN A 802 -20.58 33.80 6.37
N ALA A 803 -19.78 32.75 6.16
CA ALA A 803 -19.68 32.06 4.88
C ALA A 803 -21.02 31.43 4.45
N ILE A 804 -21.72 30.77 5.39
CA ILE A 804 -23.05 30.19 5.10
C ILE A 804 -24.06 31.29 4.76
N SER A 805 -24.01 32.44 5.44
CA SER A 805 -24.89 33.58 5.15
C SER A 805 -24.63 34.17 3.76
N ALA A 806 -23.37 34.33 3.37
CA ALA A 806 -23.00 34.78 2.02
C ALA A 806 -23.42 33.78 0.93
N CYS A 807 -23.32 32.47 1.21
CA CYS A 807 -23.82 31.43 0.33
C CYS A 807 -25.35 31.48 0.18
N ASP A 808 -26.09 31.79 1.26
CA ASP A 808 -27.55 31.92 1.25
C ASP A 808 -28.02 33.12 0.41
N GLU A 809 -27.34 34.26 0.52
CA GLU A 809 -27.56 35.44 -0.34
C GLU A 809 -27.27 35.13 -1.81
N TYR A 810 -26.17 34.43 -2.09
CA TYR A 810 -25.81 33.99 -3.45
C TYR A 810 -26.88 33.07 -4.05
N CYS A 811 -27.31 32.04 -3.31
CA CYS A 811 -28.37 31.12 -3.74
C CYS A 811 -29.69 31.87 -4.01
N SER A 812 -30.07 32.79 -3.11
CA SER A 812 -31.27 33.61 -3.26
C SER A 812 -31.25 34.49 -4.51
N SER A 813 -30.07 35.06 -4.86
CA SER A 813 -29.90 35.90 -6.05
C SER A 813 -30.05 35.13 -7.38
N ARG A 814 -29.81 33.81 -7.37
CA ARG A 814 -29.86 32.92 -8.55
C ARG A 814 -31.06 31.96 -8.57
N GLY A 815 -31.97 32.08 -7.59
CA GLY A 815 -33.15 31.21 -7.49
C GLY A 815 -32.85 29.76 -7.09
N LEU A 816 -31.73 29.52 -6.41
CA LEU A 816 -31.30 28.21 -5.90
C LEU A 816 -31.71 28.04 -4.42
N SER A 817 -31.93 26.79 -3.99
CA SER A 817 -32.17 26.47 -2.57
C SER A 817 -30.84 26.27 -1.84
N CYS A 818 -30.60 26.99 -0.74
CA CYS A 818 -29.38 26.84 0.05
C CYS A 818 -29.43 25.59 0.95
N PRO A 819 -28.52 24.60 0.79
CA PRO A 819 -28.56 23.35 1.54
C PRO A 819 -28.06 23.47 2.99
N PHE A 820 -27.42 24.58 3.36
CA PHE A 820 -26.70 24.75 4.63
C PHE A 820 -27.54 25.31 5.79
N GLY A 821 -28.85 25.47 5.64
CA GLY A 821 -29.71 26.05 6.69
C GLY A 821 -29.65 25.30 8.03
N ARG A 822 -29.49 23.96 8.01
CA ARG A 822 -29.31 23.14 9.22
C ARG A 822 -27.98 23.41 9.92
N ALA A 823 -26.90 23.51 9.15
CA ALA A 823 -25.58 23.82 9.65
C ALA A 823 -25.55 25.21 10.30
N GLN A 824 -26.22 26.20 9.69
CA GLN A 824 -26.30 27.57 10.21
C GLN A 824 -26.91 27.63 11.62
N LEU A 825 -28.04 26.93 11.84
CA LEU A 825 -28.70 26.89 13.14
C LEU A 825 -27.79 26.30 14.22
N GLN A 826 -27.06 25.22 13.92
CA GLN A 826 -26.21 24.55 14.89
C GLN A 826 -24.95 25.36 15.23
N VAL A 827 -24.37 26.07 14.24
CA VAL A 827 -23.25 26.99 14.44
C VAL A 827 -23.68 28.16 15.32
N GLN A 828 -24.84 28.77 15.04
CA GLN A 828 -25.38 29.89 15.83
C GLN A 828 -25.74 29.48 17.25
N ASP A 829 -26.35 28.30 17.43
CA ASP A 829 -26.63 27.74 18.75
C ASP A 829 -25.35 27.56 19.57
N PHE A 830 -24.28 27.04 18.95
CA PHE A 830 -23.02 26.87 19.68
C PHE A 830 -22.34 28.19 20.01
N LEU A 831 -22.35 29.16 19.08
CA LEU A 831 -21.84 30.51 19.32
C LEU A 831 -22.55 31.20 20.49
N ALA A 832 -23.87 31.01 20.63
CA ALA A 832 -24.65 31.54 21.75
C ALA A 832 -24.24 30.93 23.10
N THR A 833 -23.83 29.66 23.12
CA THR A 833 -23.34 28.98 24.33
C THR A 833 -21.97 29.50 24.79
N LEU A 834 -21.18 30.06 23.86
CA LEU A 834 -19.84 30.59 24.14
C LEU A 834 -19.85 32.06 24.64
N GLU A 835 -21.03 32.71 24.77
CA GLU A 835 -21.17 34.09 25.26
C GLU A 835 -21.61 34.18 26.74
N PRO A 836 -20.81 34.76 27.66
CA PRO A 836 -21.18 34.91 29.07
C PRO A 836 -22.26 35.97 29.35
N THR A 837 -22.45 36.94 28.46
CA THR A 837 -23.21 38.18 28.71
C THR A 837 -24.73 38.07 28.51
N VAL A 838 -25.23 37.00 27.88
CA VAL A 838 -26.67 36.89 27.56
C VAL A 838 -27.50 36.33 28.72
N ARG A 839 -26.88 35.68 29.73
CA ARG A 839 -27.59 35.15 30.91
C ARG A 839 -28.23 36.23 31.80
N ALA A 840 -27.80 37.50 31.73
CA ALA A 840 -28.27 38.55 32.62
C ALA A 840 -29.50 39.34 32.12
N ARG A 841 -29.92 39.21 30.85
CA ARG A 841 -31.03 40.03 30.29
C ARG A 841 -32.41 39.36 30.29
N ARG A 842 -32.54 38.08 30.67
CA ARG A 842 -33.84 37.37 30.67
C ARG A 842 -34.73 37.62 31.89
N ALA A 843 -34.28 38.39 32.89
CA ALA A 843 -35.02 38.57 34.14
C ALA A 843 -35.95 39.81 34.21
N SER A 844 -36.13 40.62 33.15
CA SER A 844 -36.89 41.88 33.26
C SER A 844 -37.95 42.19 32.20
N ILE A 845 -38.34 41.25 31.33
CA ILE A 845 -39.39 41.49 30.33
C ILE A 845 -40.51 40.45 30.50
N PHE A 846 -41.19 40.52 31.65
CA PHE A 846 -42.54 39.96 31.82
C PHE A 846 -43.48 41.11 32.17
N THR A 847 -43.70 42.00 31.21
CA THR A 847 -44.85 42.92 31.22
C THR A 847 -45.08 43.39 29.80
N GLN A 848 -46.32 43.21 29.33
CA GLN A 848 -46.85 43.57 28.01
C GLN A 848 -46.38 42.72 26.82
N LEU A 849 -47.05 41.59 26.62
CA LEU A 849 -47.13 40.89 25.35
C LEU A 849 -48.41 41.33 24.63
N ASP A 850 -48.32 42.38 23.82
CA ASP A 850 -49.20 42.53 22.64
C ASP A 850 -48.41 41.96 21.45
N ILE A 851 -48.62 40.68 21.16
CA ILE A 851 -48.07 40.06 19.95
C ILE A 851 -49.12 40.16 18.84
N SER A 852 -48.92 41.11 17.94
CA SER A 852 -49.32 40.96 16.54
C SER A 852 -48.26 40.08 15.85
N ILE A 853 -48.66 38.92 15.33
CA ILE A 853 -47.80 38.05 14.53
C ILE A 853 -47.94 38.49 13.09
N ASP A 854 -46.89 39.12 12.56
CA ASP A 854 -46.74 39.34 11.14
C ASP A 854 -46.27 38.03 10.49
N THR A 855 -47.12 37.44 9.66
CA THR A 855 -46.86 36.20 8.95
C THR A 855 -46.15 36.49 7.64
N ALA A 856 -44.82 36.64 7.66
CA ALA A 856 -44.01 36.61 6.45
C ALA A 856 -42.53 36.28 6.72
N SER A 857 -42.21 34.98 6.78
CA SER A 857 -40.92 34.49 6.25
C SER A 857 -41.08 33.02 5.87
N SER A 858 -41.18 32.78 4.56
CA SER A 858 -41.33 31.45 3.97
C SER A 858 -39.96 30.76 3.88
N THR A 859 -39.60 29.98 4.89
CA THR A 859 -38.84 28.74 4.64
C THR A 859 -39.86 27.69 4.25
N SER A 860 -39.78 27.17 3.02
CA SER A 860 -40.73 26.19 2.47
C SER A 860 -40.63 24.84 3.17
N VAL A 861 -41.12 24.76 4.41
CA VAL A 861 -41.48 23.49 5.05
C VAL A 861 -42.68 22.98 4.27
N GLU A 862 -42.57 21.84 3.59
CA GLU A 862 -43.72 21.21 2.92
C GLU A 862 -44.90 21.14 3.89
N GLN A 863 -46.02 21.78 3.53
CA GLN A 863 -47.21 21.83 4.36
C GLN A 863 -48.27 20.87 3.81
N THR A 864 -49.08 20.31 4.70
CA THR A 864 -50.21 19.45 4.36
C THR A 864 -51.43 19.81 5.23
N ARG A 865 -52.64 19.50 4.75
CA ARG A 865 -53.87 19.81 5.48
C ARG A 865 -54.26 18.66 6.40
N LEU A 866 -54.35 18.94 7.69
CA LEU A 866 -54.92 18.03 8.68
C LEU A 866 -56.27 18.61 9.15
N GLY A 867 -57.36 18.22 8.49
CA GLY A 867 -58.68 18.85 8.69
C GLY A 867 -58.71 20.29 8.17
N SER A 868 -59.05 21.26 9.02
CA SER A 868 -59.06 22.70 8.70
C SER A 868 -57.71 23.41 8.95
N LEU A 869 -56.70 22.70 9.47
CA LEU A 869 -55.40 23.26 9.82
C LEU A 869 -54.35 22.91 8.76
N THR A 870 -53.49 23.88 8.44
CA THR A 870 -52.31 23.67 7.58
C THR A 870 -51.09 23.46 8.47
N VAL A 871 -50.44 22.31 8.36
CA VAL A 871 -49.34 21.87 9.25
C VAL A 871 -48.16 21.31 8.45
N PRO A 872 -46.93 21.27 9.00
CA PRO A 872 -45.79 20.60 8.36
C PRO A 872 -46.08 19.14 7.99
N ARG A 873 -45.55 18.66 6.85
CA ARG A 873 -45.70 17.26 6.37
C ARG A 873 -45.27 16.24 7.42
N LEU A 874 -44.26 16.57 8.23
CA LEU A 874 -43.78 15.77 9.35
C LEU A 874 -44.87 15.48 10.40
N PHE A 875 -45.77 16.45 10.65
CA PHE A 875 -46.87 16.30 11.61
C PHE A 875 -47.91 15.31 11.10
N ASN A 876 -48.11 15.22 9.78
CA ASN A 876 -48.99 14.21 9.21
C ASN A 876 -48.43 12.79 9.38
N ALA A 877 -47.12 12.59 9.21
CA ALA A 877 -46.49 11.30 9.48
C ALA A 877 -46.62 10.88 10.95
N LEU A 878 -46.42 11.80 11.90
CA LEU A 878 -46.65 11.54 13.33
C LEU A 878 -48.13 11.24 13.64
N ALA A 879 -49.06 11.95 13.00
CA ALA A 879 -50.50 11.69 13.15
C ALA A 879 -50.89 10.30 12.63
N GLN A 880 -50.31 9.86 11.51
CA GLN A 880 -50.52 8.52 10.96
C GLN A 880 -50.03 7.42 11.91
N LEU A 881 -48.87 7.60 12.56
CA LEU A 881 -48.37 6.64 13.55
C LEU A 881 -49.34 6.47 14.73
N ILE A 882 -49.87 7.58 15.24
CA ILE A 882 -50.86 7.58 16.31
C ILE A 882 -52.17 6.94 15.86
N GLN A 883 -52.62 7.21 14.63
CA GLN A 883 -53.81 6.59 14.06
C GLN A 883 -53.66 5.07 13.92
N CYS A 884 -52.45 4.58 13.64
CA CYS A 884 -52.12 3.16 13.60
C CYS A 884 -51.92 2.52 14.98
N GLY A 885 -52.00 3.29 16.07
CA GLY A 885 -51.93 2.77 17.45
C GLY A 885 -50.58 2.90 18.15
N LEU A 886 -49.58 3.56 17.53
CA LEU A 886 -48.30 3.86 18.19
C LEU A 886 -48.42 5.18 18.97
N LEU A 887 -48.72 5.08 20.27
CA LEU A 887 -49.05 6.23 21.12
C LEU A 887 -47.87 6.79 21.91
N ALA A 888 -46.74 6.06 22.01
CA ALA A 888 -45.58 6.45 22.79
C ALA A 888 -44.40 6.90 21.90
N THR A 889 -43.65 7.90 22.36
CA THR A 889 -42.48 8.43 21.68
C THR A 889 -41.30 8.55 22.62
N ASP A 890 -40.12 8.14 22.14
CA ASP A 890 -38.84 8.25 22.85
C ASP A 890 -37.97 9.33 22.21
N MET A 891 -37.53 10.30 23.00
CA MET A 891 -36.75 11.47 22.54
C MET A 891 -35.55 11.72 23.46
N ALA A 892 -34.63 12.58 23.02
CA ALA A 892 -33.51 13.06 23.81
C ALA A 892 -33.15 14.50 23.44
N ASP A 893 -32.56 15.21 24.39
CA ASP A 893 -32.05 16.59 24.24
C ASP A 893 -30.91 16.73 23.22
N HIS A 894 -30.14 15.66 23.00
CA HIS A 894 -29.03 15.61 22.06
C HIS A 894 -29.39 14.98 20.69
N TYR A 895 -30.65 14.58 20.49
CA TYR A 895 -31.15 14.09 19.18
C TYR A 895 -31.58 15.26 18.27
N GLY A 896 -30.88 16.40 18.34
CA GLY A 896 -31.25 17.63 17.63
C GLY A 896 -32.59 18.21 18.12
N ASP A 897 -33.44 18.65 17.17
CA ASP A 897 -34.67 19.40 17.47
C ASP A 897 -35.89 18.52 17.85
N ALA A 898 -35.68 17.24 18.19
CA ALA A 898 -36.75 16.25 18.35
C ALA A 898 -37.83 16.69 19.37
N GLU A 899 -37.43 17.21 20.53
CA GLU A 899 -38.35 17.67 21.57
C GLU A 899 -39.18 18.89 21.12
N LEU A 900 -38.56 19.82 20.38
CA LEU A 900 -39.20 21.03 19.88
C LEU A 900 -40.24 20.70 18.80
N ILE A 901 -39.87 19.80 17.89
CA ILE A 901 -40.73 19.33 16.80
C ILE A 901 -41.96 18.61 17.38
N TYR A 902 -41.75 17.65 18.27
CA TYR A 902 -42.84 16.90 18.87
C TYR A 902 -43.71 17.78 19.77
N GLY A 903 -43.12 18.72 20.52
CA GLY A 903 -43.87 19.70 21.31
C GLY A 903 -44.75 20.61 20.45
N GLY A 904 -44.27 21.02 19.28
CA GLY A 904 -45.06 21.72 18.26
C GLY A 904 -46.26 20.89 17.78
N PHE A 905 -46.01 19.61 17.46
CA PHE A 905 -47.03 18.67 17.02
C PHE A 905 -48.11 18.44 18.09
N ARG A 906 -47.70 18.19 19.33
CA ARG A 906 -48.59 17.95 20.48
C ARG A 906 -49.54 19.11 20.75
N ARG A 907 -49.08 20.35 20.52
CA ARG A 907 -49.90 21.57 20.65
C ARG A 907 -51.02 21.64 19.62
N CYS A 908 -50.80 21.11 18.41
CA CYS A 908 -51.79 21.11 17.33
C CYS A 908 -52.89 20.05 17.52
N MET A 909 -52.74 19.11 18.45
CA MET A 909 -53.71 18.04 18.71
C MET A 909 -54.83 18.46 19.67
N LYS A 910 -56.02 17.88 19.45
CA LYS A 910 -57.17 18.02 20.36
C LYS A 910 -56.81 17.56 21.78
N PRO A 911 -57.38 18.17 22.84
CA PRO A 911 -57.09 17.79 24.23
C PRO A 911 -57.25 16.28 24.50
N GLU A 912 -58.30 15.66 23.96
CA GLU A 912 -58.59 14.22 24.11
C GLU A 912 -57.48 13.31 23.57
N VAL A 913 -56.79 13.73 22.50
CA VAL A 913 -55.68 12.98 21.90
C VAL A 913 -54.38 13.27 22.65
N ARG A 914 -54.21 14.52 23.11
CA ARG A 914 -53.03 14.97 23.85
C ARG A 914 -52.84 14.23 25.18
N GLU A 915 -53.92 13.83 25.83
CA GLU A 915 -53.90 13.04 27.06
C GLU A 915 -53.62 11.54 26.84
N ARG A 916 -53.75 11.05 25.59
CA ARG A 916 -53.55 9.62 25.25
C ARG A 916 -52.15 9.31 24.72
N ILE A 917 -51.39 10.33 24.30
CA ILE A 917 -50.05 10.17 23.76
C ILE A 917 -49.00 10.31 24.87
N ILE A 918 -47.98 9.48 24.83
CA ILE A 918 -46.92 9.39 25.85
C ILE A 918 -45.64 10.02 25.29
N ALA A 919 -45.14 11.04 25.97
CA ALA A 919 -43.88 11.71 25.64
C ALA A 919 -42.79 11.29 26.63
N ALA A 920 -41.87 10.43 26.18
CA ALA A 920 -40.65 10.12 26.92
C ALA A 920 -39.49 10.99 26.42
N SER A 921 -38.76 11.61 27.35
CA SER A 921 -37.57 12.42 27.07
C SER A 921 -36.42 11.96 27.97
N LYS A 922 -35.19 12.41 27.67
CA LYS A 922 -33.98 12.07 28.40
C LYS A 922 -33.33 13.28 29.03
N TRP A 923 -32.78 13.09 30.22
CA TRP A 923 -31.75 13.97 30.78
C TRP A 923 -30.44 13.21 30.83
N CYS A 924 -29.54 13.53 29.91
CA CYS A 924 -28.22 12.92 29.84
C CYS A 924 -27.17 13.82 30.47
N VAL A 925 -26.54 13.33 31.55
CA VAL A 925 -25.46 14.02 32.24
C VAL A 925 -24.13 13.40 31.81
N PHE A 926 -23.46 14.08 30.87
CA PHE A 926 -22.16 13.67 30.35
C PHE A 926 -20.96 14.27 31.11
N ARG A 927 -21.21 15.22 32.03
CA ARG A 927 -20.19 15.95 32.80
C ARG A 927 -20.67 16.16 34.24
N PRO A 928 -19.76 16.26 35.22
CA PRO A 928 -20.13 16.62 36.60
C PRO A 928 -20.94 17.92 36.64
N LEU A 929 -21.99 17.96 37.45
CA LEU A 929 -22.82 19.16 37.58
C LEU A 929 -22.01 20.28 38.28
N ASN A 930 -21.98 21.47 37.69
CA ASN A 930 -21.25 22.62 38.25
C ASN A 930 -21.99 23.17 39.48
N GLY A 931 -21.52 22.80 40.68
CA GLY A 931 -22.04 23.27 41.97
C GLY A 931 -22.78 22.19 42.77
N PRO A 932 -23.22 22.47 44.01
CA PRO A 932 -23.93 21.51 44.83
C PRO A 932 -25.25 21.09 44.18
N ILE A 933 -25.55 19.79 44.23
CA ILE A 933 -26.83 19.23 43.76
C ILE A 933 -27.93 19.71 44.72
N THR A 934 -28.80 20.61 44.23
CA THR A 934 -29.94 21.14 44.99
C THR A 934 -31.24 20.84 44.27
N SER A 935 -32.36 20.84 45.00
CA SER A 935 -33.71 20.67 44.43
C SER A 935 -34.01 21.68 43.32
N ARG A 936 -33.40 22.88 43.38
CA ARG A 936 -33.56 23.92 42.35
C ARG A 936 -32.90 23.51 41.03
N THR A 937 -31.67 22.99 41.08
CA THR A 937 -30.91 22.55 39.90
C THR A 937 -31.66 21.46 39.15
N VAL A 938 -32.21 20.48 39.88
CA VAL A 938 -32.99 19.37 39.31
C VAL A 938 -34.30 19.89 38.72
N LEU A 939 -35.02 20.78 39.42
CA LEU A 939 -36.26 21.38 38.93
C LEU A 939 -36.05 22.18 37.64
N ASP A 940 -34.99 23.00 37.56
CA ASP A 940 -34.69 23.80 36.36
C ASP A 940 -34.42 22.90 35.13
N ALA A 941 -33.72 21.78 35.33
CA ALA A 941 -33.45 20.80 34.25
C ALA A 941 -34.72 20.10 33.75
N VAL A 942 -35.69 19.82 34.63
CA VAL A 942 -36.99 19.26 34.27
C VAL A 942 -37.86 20.32 33.57
N GLN A 943 -37.87 21.56 34.06
CA GLN A 943 -38.63 22.66 33.49
C GLN A 943 -38.18 23.01 32.07
N GLU A 944 -36.87 22.97 31.80
CA GLU A 944 -36.31 23.19 30.46
C GLU A 944 -36.91 22.20 29.46
N ARG A 945 -36.88 20.90 29.76
CA ARG A 945 -37.38 19.83 28.88
C ARG A 945 -38.89 19.88 28.72
N ALA A 946 -39.63 20.10 29.81
CA ALA A 946 -41.08 20.30 29.76
C ALA A 946 -41.45 21.53 28.90
N GLY A 947 -40.64 22.59 28.97
CA GLY A 947 -40.76 23.78 28.13
C GLY A 947 -40.56 23.48 26.64
N ARG A 948 -39.52 22.71 26.29
CA ARG A 948 -39.25 22.28 24.91
C ARG A 948 -40.37 21.42 24.33
N LEU A 949 -40.89 20.48 25.12
CA LEU A 949 -42.05 19.64 24.77
C LEU A 949 -43.39 20.39 24.83
N LYS A 950 -43.39 21.63 25.33
CA LYS A 950 -44.60 22.46 25.52
C LYS A 950 -45.70 21.72 26.29
N GLY A 951 -45.32 20.91 27.27
CA GLY A 951 -46.23 20.05 28.03
C GLY A 951 -45.52 19.13 29.03
N ARG A 952 -46.29 18.25 29.67
CA ARG A 952 -45.81 17.29 30.68
C ARG A 952 -44.90 16.21 30.06
N ILE A 953 -43.83 15.83 30.76
CA ILE A 953 -42.99 14.67 30.45
C ILE A 953 -43.61 13.43 31.10
N ASP A 954 -44.07 12.46 30.31
CA ASP A 954 -44.75 11.27 30.86
C ASP A 954 -43.74 10.25 31.41
N LEU A 955 -42.54 10.20 30.83
CA LEU A 955 -41.39 9.43 31.32
C LEU A 955 -40.10 10.21 31.10
N LEU A 956 -39.40 10.58 32.18
CA LEU A 956 -38.08 11.20 32.11
C LEU A 956 -37.01 10.14 32.36
N GLN A 957 -36.22 9.83 31.34
CA GLN A 957 -35.15 8.85 31.40
C GLN A 957 -33.82 9.52 31.75
N PHE A 958 -33.21 9.11 32.84
CA PHE A 958 -31.98 9.70 33.36
C PHE A 958 -30.76 8.88 32.94
N HIS A 959 -29.76 9.55 32.38
CA HIS A 959 -28.50 8.94 31.98
C HIS A 959 -27.34 9.62 32.70
N TRP A 960 -26.40 8.82 33.21
CA TRP A 960 -25.21 9.28 33.90
C TRP A 960 -23.96 8.62 33.33
N ASN A 961 -22.98 9.43 32.95
CA ASN A 961 -21.79 8.95 32.25
C ASN A 961 -20.73 8.33 33.17
N ASP A 962 -20.39 8.99 34.29
CA ASP A 962 -19.28 8.57 35.18
C ASP A 962 -19.78 8.04 36.52
N TYR A 963 -19.81 6.73 36.69
CA TYR A 963 -20.28 6.10 37.93
C TYR A 963 -19.37 6.28 39.15
N ASN A 964 -18.12 6.73 38.96
CA ASN A 964 -17.27 7.09 40.09
C ASN A 964 -17.82 8.32 40.82
N ASP A 965 -18.51 9.21 40.10
CA ASP A 965 -19.27 10.30 40.70
C ASP A 965 -20.66 9.80 41.12
N LYS A 966 -20.83 9.57 42.43
CA LYS A 966 -22.09 9.14 43.04
C LYS A 966 -23.18 10.24 43.08
N GLY A 967 -22.96 11.38 42.41
CA GLY A 967 -23.92 12.47 42.28
C GLY A 967 -25.27 12.10 41.63
N TYR A 968 -25.37 11.00 40.88
CA TYR A 968 -26.66 10.54 40.34
C TYR A 968 -27.65 10.10 41.43
N LEU A 969 -27.17 9.58 42.56
CA LEU A 969 -28.01 9.11 43.66
C LEU A 969 -28.88 10.25 44.26
N PRO A 970 -28.31 11.38 44.73
CA PRO A 970 -29.11 12.50 45.22
C PRO A 970 -29.96 13.17 44.12
N VAL A 971 -29.50 13.17 42.86
CA VAL A 971 -30.33 13.68 41.74
C VAL A 971 -31.59 12.84 41.56
N LEU A 972 -31.47 11.51 41.61
CA LEU A 972 -32.60 10.60 41.45
C LEU A 972 -33.59 10.70 42.61
N VAL A 973 -33.11 10.89 43.84
CA VAL A 973 -33.98 11.17 45.00
C VAL A 973 -34.84 12.41 44.75
N GLU A 974 -34.24 13.51 44.27
CA GLU A 974 -34.97 14.74 43.98
C GLU A 974 -35.91 14.59 42.77
N LEU A 975 -35.51 13.84 41.73
CA LEU A 975 -36.37 13.54 40.58
C LEU A 975 -37.64 12.77 41.00
N VAL A 976 -37.53 11.78 41.88
CA VAL A 976 -38.69 11.04 42.41
C VAL A 976 -39.56 11.93 43.29
N LYS A 977 -38.99 12.84 44.09
CA LYS A 977 -39.79 13.84 44.83
C LYS A 977 -40.53 14.82 43.88
N LEU A 978 -39.95 15.12 42.72
CA LEU A 978 -40.58 16.00 41.73
C LEU A 978 -41.83 15.39 41.08
N THR A 979 -41.89 14.07 40.90
CA THR A 979 -43.12 13.43 40.37
C THR A 979 -44.31 13.61 41.31
N LYS A 980 -44.06 13.67 42.63
CA LYS A 980 -45.10 13.91 43.65
C LYS A 980 -45.44 15.39 43.83
N SER A 981 -44.42 16.27 43.84
CA SER A 981 -44.61 17.71 44.09
C SER A 981 -45.05 18.50 42.86
N HIS A 982 -44.66 18.08 41.66
CA HIS A 982 -44.95 18.75 40.38
C HIS A 982 -45.44 17.74 39.31
N PRO A 983 -46.56 17.03 39.55
CA PRO A 983 -47.08 16.02 38.61
C PRO A 983 -47.50 16.60 37.25
N SER A 984 -47.66 17.92 37.15
CA SER A 984 -47.91 18.62 35.89
C SER A 984 -46.66 18.75 35.00
N LEU A 985 -45.46 18.55 35.55
CA LEU A 985 -44.18 18.66 34.83
C LEU A 985 -43.63 17.29 34.44
N VAL A 986 -43.60 16.33 35.36
CA VAL A 986 -43.07 14.98 35.12
C VAL A 986 -43.91 13.93 35.86
N SER A 987 -44.27 12.84 35.17
CA SER A 987 -45.08 11.76 35.77
C SER A 987 -44.25 10.61 36.33
N ASN A 988 -43.27 10.12 35.56
CA ASN A 988 -42.48 8.93 35.92
C ASN A 988 -41.00 9.15 35.61
N ILE A 989 -40.14 8.45 36.35
CA ILE A 989 -38.68 8.47 36.17
C ILE A 989 -38.21 7.09 35.68
N GLY A 990 -37.37 7.10 34.65
CA GLY A 990 -36.67 5.92 34.16
C GLY A 990 -35.15 6.15 34.17
N LEU A 991 -34.39 5.08 33.99
CA LEU A 991 -32.95 5.10 33.74
C LEU A 991 -32.68 4.86 32.25
N CYS A 992 -31.52 5.28 31.78
CA CYS A 992 -31.06 5.04 30.41
C CYS A 992 -29.60 4.63 30.41
N ASN A 993 -29.35 3.43 29.87
CA ASN A 993 -28.06 2.76 29.82
C ASN A 993 -27.43 2.57 31.19
N PHE A 994 -28.21 2.33 32.24
CA PHE A 994 -27.64 1.91 33.54
C PHE A 994 -27.28 0.43 33.50
N ASP A 995 -26.14 0.03 34.08
CA ASP A 995 -25.76 -1.38 34.22
C ASP A 995 -26.48 -2.02 35.41
N ALA A 996 -26.39 -3.35 35.58
CA ALA A 996 -27.19 -4.03 36.60
C ALA A 996 -26.78 -3.64 38.03
N GLU A 997 -25.47 -3.49 38.28
CA GLU A 997 -24.92 -3.12 39.59
C GLU A 997 -25.39 -1.73 40.01
N HIS A 998 -25.27 -0.73 39.13
CA HIS A 998 -25.67 0.64 39.43
C HIS A 998 -27.20 0.81 39.41
N THR A 999 -27.92 -0.01 38.63
CA THR A 999 -29.39 -0.05 38.72
C THR A 999 -29.83 -0.56 40.09
N GLU A 1000 -29.21 -1.63 40.59
CA GLU A 1000 -29.48 -2.18 41.93
C GLU A 1000 -29.13 -1.15 43.02
N GLU A 1001 -27.97 -0.51 42.93
CA GLU A 1001 -27.55 0.54 43.88
C GLU A 1001 -28.54 1.72 43.92
N VAL A 1002 -29.01 2.18 42.75
CA VAL A 1002 -30.05 3.23 42.67
C VAL A 1002 -31.32 2.78 43.39
N CYS A 1003 -31.77 1.55 43.18
CA CYS A 1003 -32.99 1.05 43.80
C CYS A 1003 -32.87 0.94 45.32
N GLU A 1004 -31.74 0.42 45.82
CA GLU A 1004 -31.47 0.30 47.25
C GLU A 1004 -31.38 1.67 47.91
N HIS A 1005 -30.72 2.62 47.27
CA HIS A 1005 -30.61 3.99 47.76
C HIS A 1005 -31.98 4.69 47.82
N LEU A 1006 -32.80 4.57 46.77
CA LEU A 1006 -34.13 5.18 46.74
C LEU A 1006 -35.08 4.53 47.77
N LEU A 1007 -35.00 3.21 47.97
CA LEU A 1007 -35.74 2.53 49.03
C LEU A 1007 -35.34 3.00 50.42
N SER A 1008 -34.04 3.23 50.66
CA SER A 1008 -33.53 3.75 51.93
C SER A 1008 -34.00 5.17 52.22
N GLU A 1009 -33.92 6.06 51.22
CA GLU A 1009 -34.20 7.49 51.40
C GLU A 1009 -35.70 7.85 51.32
N LEU A 1010 -36.47 7.14 50.49
CA LEU A 1010 -37.87 7.48 50.16
C LEU A 1010 -38.89 6.40 50.55
N GLY A 1011 -38.44 5.18 50.90
CA GLY A 1011 -39.32 4.05 51.21
C GLY A 1011 -39.96 3.38 49.98
N GLU A 1012 -39.60 3.81 48.76
CA GLU A 1012 -40.07 3.28 47.48
C GLU A 1012 -38.95 3.39 46.43
N VAL A 1013 -38.98 2.56 45.38
CA VAL A 1013 -37.98 2.60 44.30
C VAL A 1013 -38.17 3.84 43.42
N GLY A 1014 -39.40 4.25 43.11
CA GLY A 1014 -39.71 5.47 42.34
C GLY A 1014 -39.28 5.47 40.85
N VAL A 1015 -38.37 4.60 40.45
CA VAL A 1015 -37.95 4.34 39.06
C VAL A 1015 -38.79 3.22 38.46
N VAL A 1016 -39.33 3.45 37.26
CA VAL A 1016 -40.27 2.50 36.62
C VAL A 1016 -39.66 1.73 35.43
N SER A 1017 -38.58 2.23 34.85
CA SER A 1017 -37.97 1.60 33.67
C SER A 1017 -36.47 1.83 33.54
N ASN A 1018 -35.76 0.98 32.80
CA ASN A 1018 -34.39 1.21 32.32
C ASN A 1018 -34.31 0.95 30.81
N GLN A 1019 -33.82 1.92 30.04
CA GLN A 1019 -33.64 1.78 28.60
C GLN A 1019 -32.25 1.22 28.28
N ILE A 1020 -32.18 0.06 27.61
CA ILE A 1020 -30.92 -0.65 27.33
C ILE A 1020 -30.94 -1.31 25.95
N GLN A 1021 -29.76 -1.71 25.46
CA GLN A 1021 -29.65 -2.53 24.26
C GLN A 1021 -30.09 -3.97 24.55
N PHE A 1022 -31.02 -4.51 23.77
CA PHE A 1022 -31.41 -5.92 23.86
C PHE A 1022 -31.89 -6.47 22.51
N SER A 1023 -31.24 -7.50 22.02
CA SER A 1023 -31.60 -8.23 20.80
C SER A 1023 -31.21 -9.71 20.91
N LEU A 1024 -31.46 -10.48 19.86
CA LEU A 1024 -30.98 -11.86 19.74
C LEU A 1024 -29.44 -11.96 19.68
N VAL A 1025 -28.79 -10.92 19.16
CA VAL A 1025 -27.32 -10.83 19.05
C VAL A 1025 -26.72 -10.24 20.33
N ASP A 1026 -27.35 -9.22 20.89
CA ASP A 1026 -26.95 -8.63 22.17
C ASP A 1026 -27.91 -9.05 23.27
N SER A 1027 -27.64 -10.22 23.86
CA SER A 1027 -28.44 -10.83 24.92
C SER A 1027 -27.86 -10.64 26.32
N ARG A 1028 -26.93 -9.68 26.50
CA ARG A 1028 -26.32 -9.33 27.80
C ARG A 1028 -27.33 -9.10 28.93
N PRO A 1029 -28.51 -8.49 28.70
CA PRO A 1029 -29.50 -8.28 29.77
C PRO A 1029 -29.97 -9.57 30.46
N LEU A 1030 -29.91 -10.73 29.80
CA LEU A 1030 -30.30 -12.02 30.37
C LEU A 1030 -29.46 -12.43 31.59
N PHE A 1031 -28.22 -11.96 31.70
CA PHE A 1031 -27.29 -12.42 32.73
C PHE A 1031 -27.48 -11.75 34.09
N LYS A 1032 -27.55 -10.41 34.12
CA LYS A 1032 -27.60 -9.64 35.37
C LYS A 1032 -28.79 -8.68 35.47
N MET A 1033 -29.11 -7.98 34.38
CA MET A 1033 -30.10 -6.90 34.41
C MET A 1033 -31.55 -7.38 34.62
N ILE A 1034 -31.95 -8.49 33.98
CA ILE A 1034 -33.31 -9.03 34.14
C ILE A 1034 -33.60 -9.44 35.58
N PRO A 1035 -32.72 -10.19 36.29
CA PRO A 1035 -32.89 -10.46 37.72
C PRO A 1035 -33.10 -9.20 38.57
N VAL A 1036 -32.34 -8.13 38.31
CA VAL A 1036 -32.50 -6.83 39.01
C VAL A 1036 -33.86 -6.21 38.70
N CYS A 1037 -34.28 -6.23 37.44
CA CYS A 1037 -35.58 -5.71 37.02
C CYS A 1037 -36.76 -6.46 37.69
N GLU A 1038 -36.69 -7.78 37.78
CA GLU A 1038 -37.70 -8.60 38.45
C GLU A 1038 -37.73 -8.36 39.97
N LYS A 1039 -36.55 -8.19 40.60
CA LYS A 1039 -36.43 -7.92 42.04
C LYS A 1039 -37.08 -6.60 42.45
N TYR A 1040 -36.91 -5.54 41.65
CA TYR A 1040 -37.38 -4.18 41.99
C TYR A 1040 -38.62 -3.73 41.21
N GLY A 1041 -39.17 -4.57 40.33
CA GLY A 1041 -40.36 -4.25 39.54
C GLY A 1041 -40.12 -3.23 38.42
N ILE A 1042 -38.89 -3.14 37.91
CA ILE A 1042 -38.50 -2.23 36.81
C ILE A 1042 -38.77 -2.90 35.47
N LYS A 1043 -39.22 -2.13 34.47
CA LYS A 1043 -39.40 -2.61 33.10
C LYS A 1043 -38.29 -2.15 32.14
N LEU A 1044 -37.89 -3.01 31.22
CA LEU A 1044 -36.90 -2.68 30.20
C LEU A 1044 -37.54 -2.02 28.98
N LEU A 1045 -36.95 -0.92 28.53
CA LEU A 1045 -37.26 -0.29 27.24
C LEU A 1045 -36.11 -0.60 26.28
N THR A 1046 -36.32 -1.50 25.33
CA THR A 1046 -35.20 -2.07 24.58
C THR A 1046 -35.00 -1.34 23.27
N TYR A 1047 -33.77 -0.90 23.00
CA TYR A 1047 -33.38 -0.42 21.68
C TYR A 1047 -32.41 -1.40 21.01
N GLY A 1048 -32.16 -1.20 19.72
CA GLY A 1048 -31.23 -2.05 18.98
C GLY A 1048 -31.75 -3.47 18.72
N THR A 1049 -33.01 -3.74 19.02
CA THR A 1049 -33.68 -5.05 18.83
C THR A 1049 -33.56 -5.59 17.41
N PHE A 1050 -33.43 -4.71 16.41
CA PHE A 1050 -33.25 -5.09 15.01
C PHE A 1050 -31.80 -5.03 14.50
N CYS A 1051 -30.82 -4.77 15.38
CA CYS A 1051 -29.40 -4.56 15.03
C CYS A 1051 -29.20 -3.56 13.87
N GLY A 1052 -29.86 -2.39 13.94
CA GLY A 1052 -29.78 -1.38 12.87
C GLY A 1052 -30.45 -1.79 11.55
N GLY A 1053 -31.25 -2.86 11.56
CA GLY A 1053 -31.91 -3.43 10.39
C GLY A 1053 -31.23 -4.67 9.82
N PHE A 1054 -30.14 -5.17 10.43
CA PHE A 1054 -29.50 -6.42 10.01
C PHE A 1054 -30.38 -7.65 10.25
N LEU A 1055 -31.26 -7.62 11.25
CA LEU A 1055 -32.27 -8.66 11.48
C LEU A 1055 -33.47 -8.50 10.55
N SER A 1056 -33.22 -8.49 9.23
CA SER A 1056 -34.24 -8.41 8.19
C SER A 1056 -33.91 -9.33 7.01
N GLN A 1057 -34.94 -9.81 6.30
CA GLN A 1057 -34.79 -10.68 5.11
C GLN A 1057 -33.94 -10.02 4.01
N LYS A 1058 -33.84 -8.70 3.98
CA LYS A 1058 -32.97 -7.95 3.06
C LYS A 1058 -31.51 -8.42 3.14
N TRP A 1059 -31.06 -8.90 4.29
CA TRP A 1059 -29.67 -9.32 4.52
C TRP A 1059 -29.47 -10.84 4.41
N LEU A 1060 -30.53 -11.61 4.10
CA LEU A 1060 -30.44 -13.05 3.93
C LEU A 1060 -29.78 -13.39 2.58
N GLY A 1061 -28.73 -14.20 2.61
CA GLY A 1061 -27.96 -14.59 1.43
C GLY A 1061 -27.07 -13.47 0.86
N VAL A 1062 -26.85 -12.40 1.63
CA VAL A 1062 -26.00 -11.26 1.24
C VAL A 1062 -24.63 -11.41 1.88
N ASP A 1063 -23.58 -11.15 1.11
CA ASP A 1063 -22.19 -11.13 1.59
C ASP A 1063 -21.97 -10.05 2.66
N PRO A 1064 -20.96 -10.24 3.55
CA PRO A 1064 -20.68 -9.25 4.59
C PRO A 1064 -20.40 -7.88 3.96
N PRO A 1065 -21.16 -6.83 4.29
CA PRO A 1065 -20.97 -5.53 3.68
C PRO A 1065 -19.66 -4.89 4.16
N ASP A 1066 -18.90 -4.27 3.25
CA ASP A 1066 -17.76 -3.45 3.63
C ASP A 1066 -18.25 -2.21 4.39
N ILE A 1067 -18.00 -2.21 5.70
CA ILE A 1067 -18.44 -1.17 6.63
C ILE A 1067 -17.86 0.23 6.34
N TYR A 1068 -16.78 0.30 5.56
CA TYR A 1068 -16.08 1.55 5.25
C TYR A 1068 -16.08 1.92 3.76
N SER A 1069 -16.66 1.09 2.89
CA SER A 1069 -16.88 1.47 1.49
C SER A 1069 -17.91 2.60 1.37
N GLU A 1070 -17.56 3.67 0.64
CA GLU A 1070 -18.50 4.74 0.31
C GLU A 1070 -19.65 4.25 -0.60
N SER A 1071 -19.47 3.14 -1.33
CA SER A 1071 -20.49 2.56 -2.21
C SER A 1071 -21.52 1.68 -1.48
N ALA A 1072 -21.25 1.24 -0.24
CA ALA A 1072 -22.11 0.30 0.49
C ALA A 1072 -23.38 0.94 1.09
N GLY A 1073 -23.47 2.28 1.16
CA GLY A 1073 -24.69 2.99 1.62
C GLY A 1073 -25.13 2.67 3.06
N LEU A 1074 -24.24 2.17 3.92
CA LEU A 1074 -24.57 1.79 5.29
C LEU A 1074 -24.82 2.99 6.20
N THR A 1075 -25.81 2.85 7.08
CA THR A 1075 -26.17 3.87 8.06
C THR A 1075 -25.23 3.85 9.28
N PRO A 1076 -25.06 4.97 10.01
CA PRO A 1076 -24.21 5.00 11.22
C PRO A 1076 -24.61 3.93 12.25
N SER A 1077 -25.91 3.66 12.40
CA SER A 1077 -26.40 2.60 13.27
C SER A 1077 -25.99 1.21 12.81
N GLN A 1078 -26.06 0.91 11.50
CA GLN A 1078 -25.61 -0.37 10.97
C GLN A 1078 -24.13 -0.60 11.23
N ARG A 1079 -23.27 0.41 11.03
CA ARG A 1079 -21.84 0.29 11.37
C ARG A 1079 -21.64 -0.07 12.85
N LYS A 1080 -22.33 0.61 13.77
CA LYS A 1080 -22.28 0.30 15.21
C LYS A 1080 -22.68 -1.15 15.52
N TYR A 1081 -23.76 -1.65 14.93
CA TYR A 1081 -24.25 -3.01 15.23
C TYR A 1081 -23.43 -4.10 14.52
N PHE A 1082 -22.69 -3.77 13.46
CA PHE A 1082 -21.78 -4.71 12.82
C PHE A 1082 -20.68 -5.17 13.77
N ASP A 1083 -20.09 -4.26 14.54
CA ASP A 1083 -19.07 -4.59 15.56
C ASP A 1083 -19.63 -5.56 16.63
N VAL A 1084 -20.89 -5.37 17.02
CA VAL A 1084 -21.58 -6.25 17.98
C VAL A 1084 -21.82 -7.63 17.37
N ILE A 1085 -22.19 -7.71 16.09
CA ILE A 1085 -22.34 -8.97 15.35
C ILE A 1085 -21.00 -9.70 15.27
N SER A 1086 -19.90 -9.01 14.95
CA SER A 1086 -18.55 -9.60 14.90
C SER A 1086 -18.07 -10.11 16.26
N THR A 1087 -18.53 -9.50 17.34
CA THR A 1087 -18.24 -9.94 18.71
C THR A 1087 -19.05 -11.19 19.09
N TRP A 1088 -20.31 -11.22 18.66
CA TRP A 1088 -21.24 -12.35 18.89
C TRP A 1088 -20.90 -13.59 18.07
N GLY A 1089 -20.48 -13.42 16.81
CA GLY A 1089 -20.15 -14.52 15.89
C GLY A 1089 -19.59 -14.02 14.56
N THR A 1090 -19.53 -14.91 13.57
CA THR A 1090 -19.17 -14.59 12.19
C THR A 1090 -20.38 -14.12 11.39
N TRP A 1091 -20.15 -13.55 10.20
CA TRP A 1091 -21.25 -13.23 9.29
C TRP A 1091 -22.02 -14.49 8.85
N ALA A 1092 -21.35 -15.64 8.74
CA ALA A 1092 -22.00 -16.91 8.45
C ALA A 1092 -22.96 -17.33 9.58
N ASP A 1093 -22.60 -17.09 10.84
CA ASP A 1093 -23.49 -17.33 11.99
C ASP A 1093 -24.72 -16.40 11.95
N LEU A 1094 -24.54 -15.13 11.51
CA LEU A 1094 -25.67 -14.24 11.30
C LEU A 1094 -26.59 -14.75 10.18
N GLN A 1095 -26.03 -15.28 9.09
CA GLN A 1095 -26.81 -15.88 8.00
C GLN A 1095 -27.59 -17.11 8.48
N GLU A 1096 -27.00 -17.95 9.32
CA GLU A 1096 -27.69 -19.08 9.96
C GLU A 1096 -28.87 -18.60 10.82
N LEU A 1097 -28.64 -17.57 11.65
CA LEU A 1097 -29.71 -16.96 12.44
C LEU A 1097 -30.83 -16.38 11.56
N LEU A 1098 -30.49 -15.67 10.48
CA LEU A 1098 -31.47 -15.11 9.55
C LEU A 1098 -32.28 -16.20 8.84
N LYS A 1099 -31.66 -17.34 8.48
CA LYS A 1099 -32.36 -18.50 7.93
C LYS A 1099 -33.37 -19.04 8.93
N THR A 1100 -32.95 -19.29 10.17
CA THR A 1100 -33.83 -19.77 11.24
C THR A 1100 -35.00 -18.83 11.50
N LEU A 1101 -34.73 -17.52 11.63
CA LEU A 1101 -35.78 -16.52 11.82
C LEU A 1101 -36.72 -16.43 10.62
N THR A 1102 -36.24 -16.66 9.41
CA THR A 1102 -37.06 -16.66 8.19
C THR A 1102 -37.99 -17.87 8.15
N THR A 1103 -37.51 -19.07 8.49
CA THR A 1103 -38.34 -20.28 8.60
C THR A 1103 -39.49 -20.11 9.60
N ILE A 1104 -39.19 -19.54 10.78
CA ILE A 1104 -40.21 -19.25 11.80
C ILE A 1104 -41.17 -18.16 11.32
N ALA A 1105 -40.66 -17.14 10.63
CA ALA A 1105 -41.47 -16.06 10.08
C ALA A 1105 -42.47 -16.57 9.02
N GLU A 1106 -42.05 -17.52 8.17
CA GLU A 1106 -42.93 -18.18 7.18
C GLU A 1106 -44.04 -19.00 7.84
N LYS A 1107 -43.72 -19.77 8.90
CA LYS A 1107 -44.69 -20.53 9.71
C LYS A 1107 -45.80 -19.62 10.25
N HIS A 1108 -45.44 -18.45 10.77
CA HIS A 1108 -46.38 -17.49 11.39
C HIS A 1108 -46.91 -16.41 10.43
N LYS A 1109 -46.47 -16.40 9.16
CA LYS A 1109 -46.84 -15.41 8.13
C LYS A 1109 -46.51 -13.95 8.51
N VAL A 1110 -45.36 -13.76 9.14
CA VAL A 1110 -44.82 -12.45 9.57
C VAL A 1110 -43.42 -12.22 8.98
N ASP A 1111 -42.79 -11.08 9.26
CA ASP A 1111 -41.41 -10.82 8.82
C ASP A 1111 -40.41 -11.32 9.88
N CYS A 1112 -39.17 -11.65 9.49
CA CYS A 1112 -38.14 -12.12 10.43
C CYS A 1112 -37.84 -11.10 11.56
N SER A 1113 -37.98 -9.80 11.26
CA SER A 1113 -37.86 -8.73 12.25
C SER A 1113 -38.97 -8.81 13.31
N ASN A 1114 -40.17 -9.26 12.96
CA ASN A 1114 -41.25 -9.49 13.92
C ASN A 1114 -40.93 -10.65 14.86
N VAL A 1115 -40.33 -11.73 14.36
CA VAL A 1115 -39.90 -12.88 15.19
C VAL A 1115 -38.86 -12.42 16.22
N ALA A 1116 -37.85 -11.66 15.78
CA ALA A 1116 -36.83 -11.10 16.68
C ALA A 1116 -37.42 -10.16 17.73
N ALA A 1117 -38.34 -9.26 17.34
CA ALA A 1117 -39.01 -8.36 18.27
C ALA A 1117 -39.95 -9.09 19.23
N ARG A 1118 -40.66 -10.13 18.76
CA ARG A 1118 -41.56 -10.95 19.58
C ARG A 1118 -40.78 -11.67 20.68
N TRP A 1119 -39.65 -12.28 20.34
CA TRP A 1119 -38.79 -12.94 21.31
C TRP A 1119 -38.34 -11.99 22.44
N VAL A 1120 -37.97 -10.74 22.10
CA VAL A 1120 -37.62 -9.73 23.11
C VAL A 1120 -38.85 -9.32 23.95
N LEU A 1121 -40.02 -9.15 23.33
CA LEU A 1121 -41.27 -8.77 24.01
C LEU A 1121 -41.86 -9.86 24.91
N ASP A 1122 -41.62 -11.14 24.59
CA ASP A 1122 -42.09 -12.28 25.40
C ASP A 1122 -41.34 -12.39 26.73
N ASN A 1123 -40.23 -11.68 26.89
CA ASN A 1123 -39.53 -11.61 28.16
C ASN A 1123 -40.32 -10.76 29.19
N PRO A 1124 -40.69 -11.30 30.37
CA PRO A 1124 -41.53 -10.59 31.34
C PRO A 1124 -40.92 -9.28 31.86
N ALA A 1125 -39.60 -9.13 31.84
CA ALA A 1125 -38.92 -7.91 32.27
C ALA A 1125 -38.99 -6.79 31.22
N VAL A 1126 -39.30 -7.10 29.95
CA VAL A 1126 -39.38 -6.12 28.86
C VAL A 1126 -40.76 -5.46 28.85
N GLY A 1127 -40.79 -4.15 28.98
CA GLY A 1127 -42.02 -3.35 28.91
C GLY A 1127 -42.35 -2.87 27.50
N ALA A 1128 -41.35 -2.53 26.70
CA ALA A 1128 -41.53 -2.12 25.31
C ALA A 1128 -40.25 -2.29 24.47
N VAL A 1129 -40.44 -2.49 23.15
CA VAL A 1129 -39.38 -2.43 22.14
C VAL A 1129 -39.46 -1.09 21.41
N ILE A 1130 -38.33 -0.38 21.33
CA ILE A 1130 -38.22 0.90 20.65
C ILE A 1130 -37.90 0.66 19.18
N VAL A 1131 -38.79 1.14 18.32
CA VAL A 1131 -38.66 1.00 16.87
C VAL A 1131 -38.32 2.34 16.24
N GLY A 1132 -37.17 2.41 15.56
CA GLY A 1132 -36.78 3.60 14.81
C GLY A 1132 -37.65 3.78 13.57
N THR A 1133 -38.18 5.00 13.36
CA THR A 1133 -38.94 5.34 12.15
C THR A 1133 -38.30 6.52 11.43
N ARG A 1134 -38.15 6.40 10.09
CA ARG A 1134 -37.70 7.51 9.24
C ARG A 1134 -38.92 8.14 8.60
N LEU A 1135 -39.40 9.21 9.22
CA LEU A 1135 -40.63 9.91 8.83
C LEU A 1135 -40.52 10.38 7.37
N GLY A 1136 -41.40 9.86 6.51
CA GLY A 1136 -41.44 10.20 5.08
C GLY A 1136 -40.60 9.34 4.13
N VAL A 1137 -39.77 8.42 4.65
CA VAL A 1137 -38.87 7.57 3.83
C VAL A 1137 -39.22 6.09 3.94
N SER A 1138 -39.47 5.58 5.15
CA SER A 1138 -39.84 4.18 5.37
C SER A 1138 -40.57 4.06 6.71
N SER A 1139 -41.87 3.76 6.67
CA SER A 1139 -42.68 3.55 7.86
C SER A 1139 -43.27 2.13 7.80
N ASN A 1140 -42.52 1.14 8.30
CA ASN A 1140 -42.94 -0.28 8.36
C ASN A 1140 -44.01 -0.55 9.44
N VAL A 1141 -44.88 0.42 9.69
CA VAL A 1141 -45.81 0.45 10.84
C VAL A 1141 -46.72 -0.76 10.87
N TYR A 1142 -47.34 -1.08 9.72
CA TYR A 1142 -48.22 -2.24 9.60
C TYR A 1142 -47.50 -3.57 9.80
N SER A 1143 -46.25 -3.68 9.36
CA SER A 1143 -45.42 -4.86 9.60
C SER A 1143 -45.08 -4.97 11.09
N ASN A 1144 -44.59 -3.90 11.74
CA ASN A 1144 -44.23 -3.90 13.15
C ASN A 1144 -45.40 -4.31 14.07
N LEU A 1145 -46.64 -3.88 13.76
CA LEU A 1145 -47.83 -4.23 14.55
C LEU A 1145 -48.20 -5.72 14.48
N LYS A 1146 -47.73 -6.47 13.47
CA LYS A 1146 -47.91 -7.93 13.40
C LYS A 1146 -47.19 -8.66 14.53
N VAL A 1147 -46.27 -8.02 15.27
CA VAL A 1147 -45.65 -8.61 16.46
C VAL A 1147 -46.66 -9.03 17.54
N PHE A 1148 -47.86 -8.44 17.52
CA PHE A 1148 -48.94 -8.77 18.45
C PHE A 1148 -49.94 -9.80 17.89
N SER A 1149 -49.81 -10.23 16.63
CA SER A 1149 -50.75 -11.16 16.00
C SER A 1149 -50.37 -12.64 16.12
N PHE A 1150 -49.23 -12.97 16.74
CA PHE A 1150 -48.75 -14.34 16.91
C PHE A 1150 -48.00 -14.53 18.23
N GLN A 1151 -47.71 -15.78 18.57
CA GLN A 1151 -46.92 -16.20 19.72
C GLN A 1151 -45.91 -17.26 19.28
N LEU A 1152 -44.72 -17.25 19.86
CA LEU A 1152 -43.68 -18.26 19.61
C LEU A 1152 -44.00 -19.52 20.41
N ASP A 1153 -43.99 -20.69 19.77
CA ASP A 1153 -44.14 -21.96 20.47
C ASP A 1153 -42.80 -22.51 20.97
N ALA A 1154 -42.83 -23.63 21.69
CA ALA A 1154 -41.64 -24.22 22.30
C ALA A 1154 -40.60 -24.67 21.25
N GLU A 1155 -41.05 -25.07 20.06
CA GLU A 1155 -40.16 -25.48 18.96
C GLU A 1155 -39.47 -24.25 18.36
N ASP A 1156 -40.21 -23.15 18.16
CA ASP A 1156 -39.64 -21.88 17.68
C ASP A 1156 -38.57 -21.34 18.64
N LEU A 1157 -38.84 -21.39 19.95
CA LEU A 1157 -37.89 -20.95 20.98
C LEU A 1157 -36.62 -21.79 21.01
N GLN A 1158 -36.75 -23.11 20.88
CA GLN A 1158 -35.59 -24.02 20.86
C GLN A 1158 -34.69 -23.76 19.65
N GLN A 1159 -35.26 -23.50 18.48
CA GLN A 1159 -34.51 -23.16 17.27
C GLN A 1159 -33.76 -21.83 17.41
N ILE A 1160 -34.41 -20.81 18.00
CA ILE A 1160 -33.79 -19.51 18.26
C ILE A 1160 -32.65 -19.64 19.28
N GLU A 1161 -32.85 -20.42 20.34
CA GLU A 1161 -31.84 -20.64 21.39
C GLU A 1161 -30.59 -21.33 20.82
N ALA A 1162 -30.77 -22.36 19.99
CA ALA A 1162 -29.67 -23.04 19.32
C ALA A 1162 -28.91 -22.13 18.34
N ALA A 1163 -29.62 -21.26 17.61
CA ALA A 1163 -29.03 -20.39 16.61
C ALA A 1163 -28.32 -19.17 17.21
N ALA A 1164 -28.83 -18.59 18.31
CA ALA A 1164 -28.35 -17.28 18.78
C ALA A 1164 -27.82 -17.19 20.20
N LEU A 1165 -28.13 -18.15 21.07
CA LEU A 1165 -27.87 -18.04 22.50
C LEU A 1165 -26.79 -19.05 22.93
N GLY A 1166 -26.66 -19.29 24.24
CA GLY A 1166 -25.66 -20.20 24.80
C GLY A 1166 -24.25 -19.59 24.85
N GLU A 1167 -23.29 -20.25 24.21
CA GLU A 1167 -21.88 -19.82 24.21
C GLU A 1167 -21.68 -18.45 23.56
N ARG A 1168 -22.39 -18.16 22.46
CA ARG A 1168 -22.35 -16.87 21.76
C ARG A 1168 -22.82 -15.72 22.66
N ALA A 1169 -23.90 -15.92 23.42
CA ALA A 1169 -24.39 -14.94 24.39
C ALA A 1169 -23.37 -14.67 25.53
N ARG A 1170 -22.73 -15.73 26.04
CA ARG A 1170 -21.69 -15.61 27.08
C ARG A 1170 -20.47 -14.85 26.56
N LYS A 1171 -20.04 -15.13 25.33
CA LYS A 1171 -18.91 -14.47 24.68
C LYS A 1171 -19.11 -12.95 24.55
N VAL A 1172 -20.31 -12.50 24.17
CA VAL A 1172 -20.63 -11.06 24.13
C VAL A 1172 -20.54 -10.43 25.53
N PHE A 1173 -21.07 -11.11 26.55
CA PHE A 1173 -21.01 -10.64 27.93
C PHE A 1173 -19.58 -10.58 28.48
N GLU A 1174 -18.75 -11.58 28.22
CA GLU A 1174 -17.35 -11.62 28.67
C GLU A 1174 -16.49 -10.54 28.01
N MET A 1175 -16.67 -10.29 26.71
CA MET A 1175 -15.89 -9.30 25.99
C MET A 1175 -16.36 -7.86 26.20
N MET A 1176 -17.68 -7.62 26.18
CA MET A 1176 -18.23 -6.26 26.27
C MET A 1176 -18.57 -5.85 27.70
N GLY A 1177 -18.69 -6.78 28.65
CA GLY A 1177 -19.20 -6.53 29.99
C GLY A 1177 -20.72 -6.45 30.04
N ASP A 1178 -21.26 -5.90 31.14
CA ASP A 1178 -22.71 -5.77 31.34
C ASP A 1178 -23.33 -4.70 30.42
N CYS A 1179 -24.65 -4.70 30.28
CA CYS A 1179 -25.38 -3.73 29.48
C CYS A 1179 -25.10 -2.27 29.93
N GLY A 1180 -24.90 -1.36 28.97
CA GLY A 1180 -24.55 0.03 29.24
C GLY A 1180 -23.04 0.29 29.33
N SER A 1181 -22.19 -0.74 29.41
CA SER A 1181 -20.73 -0.60 29.33
C SER A 1181 -20.28 0.02 28.00
N GLU A 1182 -21.03 -0.17 26.91
CA GLU A 1182 -20.69 0.34 25.58
C GLU A 1182 -20.70 1.87 25.48
N TYR A 1183 -21.19 2.57 26.51
CA TYR A 1183 -21.17 4.03 26.61
C TYR A 1183 -20.12 4.56 27.59
N ARG A 1184 -19.32 3.69 28.20
CA ARG A 1184 -18.39 4.05 29.28
C ARG A 1184 -17.01 3.48 28.98
N SER A 1185 -16.06 4.37 28.67
CA SER A 1185 -14.65 4.00 28.48
C SER A 1185 -14.05 3.56 29.81
N LYS A 1186 -13.46 2.36 29.86
CA LYS A 1186 -12.51 2.00 30.93
C LYS A 1186 -11.17 2.70 30.72
#